data_AF-A0A2H4SRM4-F1
#
_entry.id   AF-A0A2H4SRM4-F1
#
_cell.length_a   1.000
_cell.length_b   1.000
_cell.length_c   1.000
_cell.angle_alpha   90.00
_cell.angle_beta   90.00
_cell.angle_gamma   90.00
#
_symmetry.space_group_name_H-M   'P 1'
#
loop_
_entity.id
_entity.type
_entity.pdbx_description
1 polymer ?
#
loop_
_entity_poly.entity_id
_entity_poly.type
_entity_poly.pdbx_seq_one_letter_code
_entity_poly.pdbx_strand_id
1 'polypeptide(L)'
;MAARAVAKHNVATTLNYWDDPGDGSKPMPIYIGQGRISNKRPHKAWNFVVSDVSGDEDQYTLDRHGFQYCESPSAEAFFKDEEQITESYYAECAALIRKTTGARTVHVFNHKVRRGPTQWHHLGLQNLANRGPVTRTHVDQSYEGAERRLRWELPPQEAEDIVRQRRRYQIINVWRPIETIRKDPIAVADSRSVPDEDLVAAEMTEDGFVGESWVVRHNPGHRWHYKHGMTPEDVLLIKCFDSDEGVARRALHSAFEDPRYRECESRQSIESPLRRALPTNVSHSPLYNPQPPPPNLSLQPYNMAPVLDAPQTVDWMGKKVPVWSMPTVNYGLLLSQDPSEVDKVVNACKEEGYFYLDLQGIDGRRMLADSQDTLTLMKRFFDAPLEAKNEFGLISSHLGYEPVGSRTGVAAGSKDGYEMLKVSRDEIQRDSPKIPAPVKNNGDLRILENSIGSCNTVTKVILSALSTGMGLTGASRFENSHRNERPSTTTLSMMHYLPSELAGENRIGHQKHTDISTLTLLFSEQWGLQVRPPGTCGAREMGFVAPKPGCAFVHVGDSLRFASGMQFQSCIHRVVPFDPAEHRYSIAYFLRAEDDTMFIDSEGRAITAGQWHDEKFKAFTDPEVWQAMAPKSMILGGMKEDGEDAPITGLGRAAPTQTAVPAKA
;
A
#
# COMPACT_ATOMS: atom_id res chain seq x y z
N MET A 1 29.10 45.05 -32.23
CA MET A 1 28.67 45.21 -30.83
C MET A 1 29.22 44.03 -30.05
N ALA A 2 30.08 44.27 -29.05
CA ALA A 2 30.61 43.18 -28.22
C ALA A 2 29.45 42.56 -27.43
N ALA A 3 29.22 41.25 -27.58
CA ALA A 3 28.26 40.52 -26.76
C ALA A 3 28.65 40.76 -25.29
N ARG A 4 27.73 41.34 -24.52
CA ARG A 4 27.94 41.61 -23.09
C ARG A 4 28.13 40.24 -22.43
N ALA A 5 29.33 39.96 -21.92
CA ALA A 5 29.63 38.66 -21.31
C ALA A 5 28.59 38.38 -20.21
N VAL A 6 27.90 37.26 -20.33
CA VAL A 6 26.93 36.81 -19.32
C VAL A 6 27.71 36.52 -18.04
N ALA A 7 27.36 37.18 -16.94
CA ALA A 7 28.02 36.94 -15.65
C ALA A 7 27.74 35.49 -15.21
N LYS A 8 28.80 34.71 -15.04
CA LYS A 8 28.71 33.29 -14.68
C LYS A 8 28.33 33.12 -13.22
N HIS A 9 27.35 32.27 -12.94
CA HIS A 9 26.91 31.90 -11.60
C HIS A 9 27.48 30.55 -11.16
N ASN A 10 28.80 30.43 -11.00
CA ASN A 10 29.39 29.17 -10.51
C ASN A 10 28.96 28.89 -9.05
N VAL A 11 28.64 27.64 -8.73
CA VAL A 11 28.13 27.26 -7.41
C VAL A 11 29.06 26.25 -6.75
N ALA A 12 29.58 26.61 -5.57
CA ALA A 12 30.24 25.67 -4.67
C ALA A 12 29.17 24.97 -3.83
N THR A 13 29.07 23.65 -3.94
CA THR A 13 27.99 22.84 -3.33
C THR A 13 28.49 21.42 -3.05
N THR A 14 27.59 20.57 -2.57
CA THR A 14 27.82 19.14 -2.42
C THR A 14 27.00 18.32 -3.40
N LEU A 15 27.59 17.23 -3.91
CA LEU A 15 26.90 16.21 -4.71
C LEU A 15 26.96 14.86 -3.99
N ASN A 16 25.87 14.09 -4.06
CA ASN A 16 25.74 12.84 -3.32
C ASN A 16 26.12 11.63 -4.18
N TYR A 17 27.29 11.05 -3.91
CA TYR A 17 27.78 9.84 -4.58
C TYR A 17 27.41 8.59 -3.79
N TRP A 18 27.45 7.42 -4.44
CA TRP A 18 27.24 6.15 -3.75
C TRP A 18 28.34 5.92 -2.71
N ASP A 19 27.94 5.55 -1.49
CA ASP A 19 28.86 5.23 -0.41
C ASP A 19 29.23 3.74 -0.52
N ASP A 20 30.23 3.47 -1.36
CA ASP A 20 30.74 2.12 -1.61
C ASP A 20 31.33 1.54 -0.30
N PRO A 21 30.77 0.43 0.23
CA PRO A 21 31.28 -0.19 1.45
C PRO A 21 32.69 -0.80 1.28
N GLY A 22 33.19 -0.93 0.05
CA GLY A 22 34.53 -1.43 -0.25
C GLY A 22 34.72 -2.94 -0.03
N ASP A 23 33.64 -3.68 0.25
CA ASP A 23 33.62 -5.11 0.49
C ASP A 23 33.27 -5.95 -0.75
N GLY A 24 33.04 -5.29 -1.89
CA GLY A 24 32.64 -5.92 -3.15
C GLY A 24 31.15 -6.24 -3.26
N SER A 25 30.33 -5.86 -2.27
CA SER A 25 28.88 -6.00 -2.34
C SER A 25 28.27 -5.14 -3.46
N LYS A 26 27.20 -5.65 -4.09
CA LYS A 26 26.47 -4.90 -5.11
C LYS A 26 25.61 -3.81 -4.46
N PRO A 27 25.39 -2.67 -5.15
CA PRO A 27 24.46 -1.66 -4.68
C PRO A 27 23.04 -2.25 -4.48
N MET A 28 22.37 -1.84 -3.39
CA MET A 28 21.00 -2.30 -3.12
C MET A 28 20.04 -2.00 -4.28
N PRO A 29 19.12 -2.91 -4.63
CA PRO A 29 18.13 -2.64 -5.67
C PRO A 29 17.16 -1.51 -5.26
N ILE A 30 16.67 -0.77 -6.26
CA ILE A 30 15.58 0.20 -6.07
C ILE A 30 14.28 -0.44 -6.53
N TYR A 31 13.20 -0.29 -5.75
CA TYR A 31 11.86 -0.68 -6.18
C TYR A 31 10.98 0.55 -6.33
N ILE A 32 10.40 0.71 -7.52
CA ILE A 32 9.51 1.78 -7.97
C ILE A 32 8.17 1.11 -8.35
N GLY A 33 7.09 1.55 -7.73
CA GLY A 33 5.75 0.99 -7.96
C GLY A 33 4.89 1.16 -6.71
N GLN A 34 3.59 0.87 -6.80
CA GLN A 34 2.68 0.89 -5.63
C GLN A 34 2.71 2.24 -4.85
N GLY A 35 2.80 3.37 -5.57
CA GLY A 35 2.82 4.71 -4.96
C GLY A 35 4.13 5.11 -4.26
N ARG A 36 5.20 4.30 -4.30
CA ARG A 36 6.46 4.57 -3.60
C ARG A 36 7.70 4.30 -4.44
N ILE A 37 8.76 5.05 -4.15
CA ILE A 37 10.14 4.73 -4.55
C ILE A 37 10.95 4.35 -3.31
N SER A 38 11.57 3.17 -3.33
CA SER A 38 12.46 2.69 -2.27
C SER A 38 13.92 2.83 -2.68
N ASN A 39 14.55 3.95 -2.31
CA ASN A 39 15.97 4.15 -2.56
C ASN A 39 16.75 4.16 -1.24
N LYS A 40 17.12 2.96 -0.77
CA LYS A 40 17.89 2.74 0.46
C LYS A 40 19.40 2.70 0.23
N ARG A 41 19.87 2.96 -0.99
CA ARG A 41 21.31 2.97 -1.30
C ARG A 41 22.01 4.03 -0.43
N PRO A 42 23.08 3.68 0.29
CA PRO A 42 23.83 4.65 1.08
C PRO A 42 24.53 5.64 0.14
N HIS A 43 24.67 6.88 0.58
CA HIS A 43 25.30 7.93 -0.20
C HIS A 43 26.08 8.87 0.70
N LYS A 44 27.09 9.51 0.11
CA LYS A 44 27.97 10.45 0.78
C LYS A 44 28.11 11.72 -0.04
N ALA A 45 28.01 12.86 0.66
CA ALA A 45 28.16 14.18 0.08
C ALA A 45 29.64 14.53 -0.12
N TRP A 46 29.99 15.03 -1.30
CA TRP A 46 31.33 15.51 -1.65
C TRP A 46 31.28 16.91 -2.25
N ASN A 47 32.26 17.74 -1.94
CA ASN A 47 32.31 19.13 -2.38
C ASN A 47 32.71 19.23 -3.87
N PHE A 48 31.95 19.99 -4.63
CA PHE A 48 32.24 20.31 -6.02
C PHE A 48 31.95 21.78 -6.33
N VAL A 49 32.55 22.28 -7.41
CA VAL A 49 32.11 23.52 -8.06
C VAL A 49 31.35 23.12 -9.32
N VAL A 50 30.06 23.46 -9.37
CA VAL A 50 29.23 23.28 -10.57
C VAL A 50 29.34 24.54 -11.41
N SER A 51 29.82 24.38 -12.65
CA SER A 51 30.14 25.50 -13.54
C SER A 51 28.92 25.95 -14.35
N ASP A 52 28.65 27.25 -14.39
CA ASP A 52 27.54 27.82 -15.15
C ASP A 52 27.88 27.95 -16.64
N VAL A 53 27.07 27.33 -17.49
CA VAL A 53 27.26 27.32 -18.94
C VAL A 53 26.55 28.46 -19.65
N SER A 54 25.82 29.33 -18.96
CA SER A 54 25.02 30.40 -19.58
C SER A 54 25.85 31.28 -20.53
N GLY A 55 25.48 31.34 -21.82
CA GLY A 55 26.23 32.02 -22.88
C GLY A 55 27.28 31.17 -23.62
N ASP A 56 27.50 29.92 -23.20
CA ASP A 56 28.40 28.94 -23.82
C ASP A 56 27.67 27.62 -24.15
N GLU A 57 26.33 27.64 -24.22
CA GLU A 57 25.49 26.45 -24.39
C GLU A 57 25.85 25.62 -25.64
N ASP A 58 26.24 26.30 -26.71
CA ASP A 58 26.59 25.72 -28.02
C ASP A 58 27.86 24.86 -27.98
N GLN A 59 28.70 25.03 -26.95
CA GLN A 59 29.90 24.23 -26.76
C GLN A 59 29.59 22.81 -26.27
N TYR A 60 28.38 22.58 -25.72
CA TYR A 60 27.98 21.33 -25.08
C TYR A 60 27.03 20.53 -25.98
N THR A 61 27.55 19.47 -26.59
CA THR A 61 26.81 18.58 -27.49
C THR A 61 26.63 17.17 -26.93
N LEU A 62 25.55 16.50 -27.34
CA LEU A 62 25.24 15.13 -26.94
C LEU A 62 26.38 14.14 -27.22
N ASP A 63 27.01 14.24 -28.40
CA ASP A 63 28.05 13.28 -28.82
C ASP A 63 29.41 13.54 -28.17
N ARG A 64 29.70 14.76 -27.70
CA ARG A 64 30.98 15.08 -27.06
C ARG A 64 30.91 15.09 -25.54
N HIS A 65 29.81 15.57 -24.97
CA HIS A 65 29.67 15.81 -23.53
C HIS A 65 28.62 14.90 -22.87
N GLY A 66 27.75 14.26 -23.67
CA GLY A 66 26.64 13.46 -23.16
C GLY A 66 25.40 14.29 -22.80
N PHE A 67 25.44 15.61 -22.96
CA PHE A 67 24.31 16.50 -22.75
C PHE A 67 24.34 17.69 -23.70
N GLN A 68 23.19 18.33 -23.90
CA GLN A 68 23.06 19.49 -24.78
C GLN A 68 21.89 20.38 -24.37
N TYR A 69 22.09 21.68 -24.42
CA TYR A 69 21.02 22.67 -24.20
C TYR A 69 20.39 23.06 -25.53
N CYS A 70 19.07 23.20 -25.54
CA CYS A 70 18.29 23.59 -26.71
C CYS A 70 17.22 24.59 -26.28
N GLU A 71 16.90 25.54 -27.14
CA GLU A 71 15.71 26.35 -27.00
C GLU A 71 14.59 25.71 -27.83
N SER A 72 13.47 25.40 -27.18
CA SER A 72 12.34 24.76 -27.83
C SER A 72 11.09 25.10 -27.03
N PRO A 73 10.35 26.17 -27.32
CA PRO A 73 9.08 26.46 -26.66
C PRO A 73 8.09 25.29 -26.77
N SER A 74 7.20 25.15 -25.80
CA SER A 74 6.14 24.13 -25.77
C SER A 74 4.76 24.78 -25.74
N ALA A 75 3.79 24.19 -26.42
CA ALA A 75 2.40 24.62 -26.30
C ALA A 75 1.79 24.23 -24.93
N GLU A 76 2.26 23.12 -24.35
CA GLU A 76 1.85 22.68 -23.01
C GLU A 76 2.64 23.45 -21.95
N ALA A 77 1.97 24.36 -21.23
CA ALA A 77 2.62 25.19 -20.22
C ALA A 77 2.63 24.53 -18.84
N PHE A 78 1.57 23.77 -18.53
CA PHE A 78 1.31 23.35 -17.15
C PHE A 78 1.56 21.88 -16.90
N PHE A 79 1.52 20.98 -17.87
CA PHE A 79 1.77 19.53 -17.70
C PHE A 79 0.94 18.92 -16.56
N LYS A 80 -0.38 19.15 -16.60
CA LYS A 80 -1.35 18.61 -15.63
C LYS A 80 -2.29 17.57 -16.24
N ASP A 81 -2.40 17.55 -17.56
CA ASP A 81 -3.32 16.71 -18.31
C ASP A 81 -2.51 15.62 -19.03
N GLU A 82 -2.72 14.37 -18.63
CA GLU A 82 -1.99 13.21 -19.17
C GLU A 82 -2.24 13.04 -20.68
N GLU A 83 -3.44 13.33 -21.16
CA GLU A 83 -3.82 13.21 -22.57
C GLU A 83 -3.08 14.27 -23.41
N GLN A 84 -3.06 15.54 -22.95
CA GLN A 84 -2.29 16.59 -23.65
C GLN A 84 -0.78 16.32 -23.66
N ILE A 85 -0.23 15.75 -22.59
CA ILE A 85 1.19 15.38 -22.54
C ILE A 85 1.48 14.29 -23.57
N THR A 86 0.65 13.24 -23.61
CA THR A 86 0.87 12.09 -24.50
C THR A 86 0.58 12.37 -25.96
N GLU A 87 -0.41 13.22 -26.27
CA GLU A 87 -0.77 13.54 -27.65
C GLU A 87 0.07 14.67 -28.25
N SER A 88 0.29 15.76 -27.49
CA SER A 88 0.91 16.98 -28.01
C SER A 88 2.38 17.11 -27.62
N TYR A 89 2.69 17.03 -26.32
CA TYR A 89 4.07 17.25 -25.87
C TYR A 89 5.05 16.17 -26.34
N TYR A 90 4.60 14.92 -26.44
CA TYR A 90 5.40 13.84 -27.00
C TYR A 90 5.78 14.09 -28.47
N ALA A 91 4.89 14.70 -29.25
CA ALA A 91 5.17 15.06 -30.64
C ALA A 91 6.24 16.16 -30.73
N GLU A 92 6.18 17.16 -29.85
CA GLU A 92 7.20 18.22 -29.74
C GLU A 92 8.57 17.65 -29.34
N CYS A 93 8.60 16.78 -28.32
CA CYS A 93 9.81 16.09 -27.89
C CYS A 93 10.42 15.26 -29.02
N ALA A 94 9.59 14.52 -29.75
CA ALA A 94 10.03 13.73 -30.88
C ALA A 94 10.59 14.61 -32.01
N ALA A 95 9.96 15.75 -32.31
CA ALA A 95 10.46 16.71 -33.30
C ALA A 95 11.82 17.30 -32.90
N LEU A 96 11.98 17.68 -31.62
CA LEU A 96 13.25 18.18 -31.08
C LEU A 96 14.37 17.13 -31.20
N ILE A 97 14.10 15.88 -30.76
CA ILE A 97 15.10 14.81 -30.87
C ILE A 97 15.45 14.52 -32.34
N ARG A 98 14.49 14.49 -33.26
CA ARG A 98 14.77 14.32 -34.70
C ARG A 98 15.66 15.44 -35.23
N LYS A 99 15.36 16.69 -34.90
CA LYS A 99 16.13 17.87 -35.29
C LYS A 99 17.57 17.81 -34.76
N THR A 100 17.74 17.47 -33.49
CA THR A 100 19.05 17.52 -32.83
C THR A 100 19.95 16.34 -33.16
N THR A 101 19.37 15.14 -33.31
CA THR A 101 20.14 13.89 -33.46
C THR A 101 20.13 13.33 -34.89
N GLY A 102 19.25 13.82 -35.76
CA GLY A 102 18.97 13.21 -37.05
C GLY A 102 18.27 11.85 -36.95
N ALA A 103 17.58 11.58 -35.83
CA ALA A 103 16.82 10.34 -35.64
C ALA A 103 15.74 10.19 -36.73
N ARG A 104 15.60 8.97 -37.28
CA ARG A 104 14.52 8.63 -38.21
C ARG A 104 13.24 8.27 -37.45
N THR A 105 13.37 7.38 -36.48
CA THR A 105 12.28 7.00 -35.57
C THR A 105 12.60 7.53 -34.18
N VAL A 106 11.58 8.04 -33.50
CA VAL A 106 11.63 8.40 -32.07
C VAL A 106 10.45 7.73 -31.39
N HIS A 107 10.71 7.04 -30.28
CA HIS A 107 9.71 6.41 -29.43
C HIS A 107 9.79 7.01 -28.02
N VAL A 108 8.70 7.61 -27.56
CA VAL A 108 8.56 8.13 -26.19
C VAL A 108 7.84 7.06 -25.38
N PHE A 109 8.43 6.63 -24.27
CA PHE A 109 7.87 5.50 -23.51
C PHE A 109 7.33 5.87 -22.13
N ASN A 110 7.80 6.96 -21.52
CA ASN A 110 7.19 7.51 -20.31
C ASN A 110 7.54 9.00 -20.15
N HIS A 111 6.96 9.62 -19.13
CA HIS A 111 7.39 10.92 -18.63
C HIS A 111 7.21 10.99 -17.11
N LYS A 112 8.01 11.81 -16.43
CA LYS A 112 7.85 12.09 -15.00
C LYS A 112 7.71 13.59 -14.76
N VAL A 113 6.58 14.00 -14.20
CA VAL A 113 6.37 15.36 -13.68
C VAL A 113 6.85 15.43 -12.23
N ARG A 114 7.69 16.42 -11.91
CA ARG A 114 8.26 16.65 -10.58
C ARG A 114 7.83 18.01 -10.05
N ARG A 115 7.11 18.01 -8.92
CA ARG A 115 6.62 19.21 -8.21
C ARG A 115 6.82 19.15 -6.69
N GLY A 116 7.37 18.05 -6.19
CA GLY A 116 7.55 17.84 -4.76
C GLY A 116 8.79 18.52 -4.18
N PRO A 117 8.91 18.52 -2.83
CA PRO A 117 10.02 19.15 -2.13
C PRO A 117 11.35 18.40 -2.33
N THR A 118 12.47 19.05 -1.99
CA THR A 118 13.83 18.47 -2.11
C THR A 118 13.99 17.14 -1.37
N GLN A 119 13.41 17.05 -0.17
CA GLN A 119 13.46 15.86 0.70
C GLN A 119 12.25 14.95 0.49
N TRP A 120 11.68 14.91 -0.73
CA TRP A 120 10.51 14.10 -1.04
C TRP A 120 10.69 12.61 -0.72
N HIS A 121 11.93 12.09 -0.76
CA HIS A 121 12.23 10.72 -0.35
C HIS A 121 11.86 10.39 1.11
N HIS A 122 11.77 11.41 1.98
CA HIS A 122 11.35 11.27 3.38
C HIS A 122 9.83 11.28 3.56
N LEU A 123 9.06 11.49 2.48
CA LEU A 123 7.59 11.53 2.52
C LEU A 123 6.93 10.14 2.54
N GLY A 124 7.70 9.07 2.75
CA GLY A 124 7.16 7.70 2.85
C GLY A 124 6.35 7.29 1.61
N LEU A 125 5.12 6.79 1.81
CA LEU A 125 4.19 6.38 0.73
C LEU A 125 3.65 7.53 -0.12
N GLN A 126 3.90 8.79 0.25
CA GLN A 126 3.54 9.96 -0.57
C GLN A 126 4.68 10.41 -1.49
N ASN A 127 5.83 9.73 -1.45
CA ASN A 127 7.03 10.20 -2.14
C ASN A 127 6.87 10.16 -3.68
N LEU A 128 6.21 9.15 -4.26
CA LEU A 128 6.06 9.06 -5.73
C LEU A 128 5.10 10.13 -6.27
N ALA A 129 3.98 10.37 -5.57
CA ALA A 129 2.98 11.37 -5.94
C ALA A 129 3.50 12.80 -5.75
N ASN A 130 4.36 13.01 -4.75
CA ASN A 130 5.03 14.28 -4.46
C ASN A 130 6.51 14.19 -4.82
N ARG A 131 6.83 13.56 -5.97
CA ARG A 131 8.22 13.41 -6.38
C ARG A 131 8.83 14.78 -6.65
N GLY A 132 9.94 15.02 -5.98
CA GLY A 132 10.75 16.21 -6.12
C GLY A 132 12.03 15.94 -6.91
N PRO A 133 13.04 16.80 -6.75
CA PRO A 133 14.33 16.65 -7.41
C PRO A 133 15.11 15.42 -6.90
N VAL A 134 15.80 14.69 -7.78
CA VAL A 134 16.70 13.58 -7.38
C VAL A 134 18.08 14.15 -7.07
N THR A 135 18.51 14.09 -5.82
CA THR A 135 19.79 14.67 -5.34
C THR A 135 20.96 13.70 -5.33
N ARG A 136 20.74 12.45 -5.78
CA ARG A 136 21.77 11.40 -5.88
C ARG A 136 22.37 11.39 -7.27
N THR A 137 23.69 11.30 -7.36
CA THR A 137 24.41 11.18 -8.63
C THR A 137 24.13 9.82 -9.28
N HIS A 138 23.63 9.82 -10.52
CA HIS A 138 23.26 8.60 -11.24
C HIS A 138 23.29 8.76 -12.77
N VAL A 139 23.14 7.64 -13.46
CA VAL A 139 22.66 7.54 -14.85
C VAL A 139 21.50 6.53 -14.86
N ASP A 140 20.40 6.86 -15.54
CA ASP A 140 19.17 6.06 -15.49
C ASP A 140 19.32 4.63 -16.00
N GLN A 141 20.21 4.41 -16.97
CA GLN A 141 20.37 3.12 -17.64
C GLN A 141 21.83 2.69 -17.62
N SER A 142 22.06 1.46 -17.17
CA SER A 142 23.30 0.75 -17.47
C SER A 142 23.34 0.33 -18.95
N TYR A 143 24.47 -0.19 -19.44
CA TYR A 143 24.51 -0.71 -20.80
C TYR A 143 23.58 -1.90 -20.99
N GLU A 144 23.55 -2.81 -20.01
CA GLU A 144 22.63 -3.96 -20.03
C GLU A 144 21.19 -3.51 -19.77
N GLY A 145 20.99 -2.57 -18.84
CA GLY A 145 19.71 -1.96 -18.53
C GLY A 145 19.07 -1.28 -19.74
N ALA A 146 19.86 -0.59 -20.57
CA ALA A 146 19.40 0.05 -21.80
C ALA A 146 18.91 -0.97 -22.84
N GLU A 147 19.59 -2.12 -22.98
CA GLU A 147 19.12 -3.18 -23.87
C GLU A 147 17.85 -3.84 -23.32
N ARG A 148 17.79 -4.13 -22.02
CA ARG A 148 16.57 -4.64 -21.35
C ARG A 148 15.40 -3.68 -21.56
N ARG A 149 15.62 -2.36 -21.42
CA ARG A 149 14.60 -1.33 -21.64
C ARG A 149 14.14 -1.30 -23.09
N LEU A 150 15.07 -1.39 -24.04
CA LEU A 150 14.74 -1.51 -25.46
C LEU A 150 13.78 -2.69 -25.70
N ARG A 151 14.11 -3.87 -25.19
CA ARG A 151 13.31 -5.09 -25.38
C ARG A 151 11.94 -5.05 -24.68
N TRP A 152 11.83 -4.26 -23.62
CA TRP A 152 10.57 -4.04 -22.90
C TRP A 152 9.62 -3.12 -23.67
N GLU A 153 10.14 -2.02 -24.22
CA GLU A 153 9.30 -0.96 -24.82
C GLU A 153 8.91 -1.24 -26.28
N LEU A 154 9.69 -2.06 -26.98
CA LEU A 154 9.44 -2.33 -28.40
C LEU A 154 8.84 -3.71 -28.66
N PRO A 155 8.12 -3.86 -29.79
CA PRO A 155 7.76 -5.17 -30.30
C PRO A 155 8.99 -6.08 -30.38
N PRO A 156 8.90 -7.36 -29.94
CA PRO A 156 10.06 -8.25 -29.83
C PRO A 156 10.91 -8.34 -31.09
N GLN A 157 10.28 -8.36 -32.27
CA GLN A 157 10.98 -8.44 -33.55
C GLN A 157 11.79 -7.17 -33.86
N GLU A 158 11.24 -5.99 -33.57
CA GLU A 158 11.92 -4.72 -33.84
C GLU A 158 13.11 -4.53 -32.89
N ALA A 159 12.92 -4.88 -31.61
CA ALA A 159 14.01 -4.87 -30.63
C ALA A 159 15.16 -5.80 -31.06
N GLU A 160 14.83 -7.03 -31.46
CA GLU A 160 15.81 -8.02 -31.89
C GLU A 160 16.54 -7.59 -33.17
N ASP A 161 15.83 -7.02 -34.14
CA ASP A 161 16.44 -6.50 -35.37
C ASP A 161 17.46 -5.39 -35.07
N ILE A 162 17.16 -4.49 -34.14
CA ILE A 162 18.08 -3.41 -33.77
C ILE A 162 19.35 -3.96 -33.11
N VAL A 163 19.20 -4.89 -32.17
CA VAL A 163 20.33 -5.52 -31.48
C VAL A 163 21.16 -6.37 -32.44
N ARG A 164 20.54 -7.29 -33.19
CA ARG A 164 21.24 -8.19 -34.12
C ARG A 164 21.96 -7.44 -35.23
N GLN A 165 21.34 -6.41 -35.79
CA GLN A 165 21.92 -5.64 -36.88
C GLN A 165 22.83 -4.51 -36.39
N ARG A 166 23.07 -4.41 -35.07
CA ARG A 166 23.89 -3.37 -34.43
C ARG A 166 23.53 -1.96 -34.88
N ARG A 167 22.23 -1.70 -35.05
CA ARG A 167 21.74 -0.37 -35.44
C ARG A 167 21.95 0.60 -34.27
N ARG A 168 22.47 1.80 -34.56
CA ARG A 168 22.68 2.81 -33.54
C ARG A 168 21.35 3.21 -32.90
N TYR A 169 21.25 3.07 -31.59
CA TYR A 169 20.13 3.55 -30.79
C TYR A 169 20.64 4.30 -29.55
N GLN A 170 19.81 5.23 -29.09
CA GLN A 170 20.11 6.12 -27.98
C GLN A 170 18.91 6.16 -27.04
N ILE A 171 19.15 6.38 -25.74
CA ILE A 171 18.13 6.74 -24.76
C ILE A 171 18.49 8.14 -24.25
N ILE A 172 17.61 9.12 -24.45
CA ILE A 172 17.85 10.53 -24.12
C ILE A 172 16.66 11.05 -23.32
N ASN A 173 16.92 11.66 -22.16
CA ASN A 173 15.92 12.41 -21.43
C ASN A 173 15.80 13.82 -22.02
N VAL A 174 14.59 14.23 -22.36
CA VAL A 174 14.24 15.64 -22.57
C VAL A 174 13.80 16.22 -21.23
N TRP A 175 14.67 16.99 -20.59
CA TRP A 175 14.38 17.65 -19.32
C TRP A 175 14.01 19.11 -19.55
N ARG A 176 12.86 19.52 -19.01
CA ARG A 176 12.31 20.87 -19.19
C ARG A 176 11.81 21.47 -17.87
N PRO A 177 12.11 22.75 -17.58
CA PRO A 177 11.45 23.51 -16.53
C PRO A 177 9.97 23.78 -16.81
N ILE A 178 9.11 23.60 -15.81
CA ILE A 178 7.72 24.08 -15.87
C ILE A 178 7.65 25.56 -15.46
N GLU A 179 8.56 25.97 -14.57
CA GLU A 179 8.78 27.35 -14.13
C GLU A 179 10.27 27.65 -14.12
N THR A 180 10.66 28.93 -14.10
CA THR A 180 12.08 29.32 -14.07
C THR A 180 12.80 28.70 -12.87
N ILE A 181 13.89 27.99 -13.14
CA ILE A 181 14.63 27.23 -12.13
C ILE A 181 15.50 28.15 -11.28
N ARG A 182 15.22 28.17 -9.97
CA ARG A 182 16.04 28.85 -8.96
C ARG A 182 16.57 27.89 -7.91
N LYS A 183 15.66 27.12 -7.29
CA LYS A 183 15.99 26.13 -6.28
C LYS A 183 16.30 24.78 -6.93
N ASP A 184 17.26 24.08 -6.33
CA ASP A 184 17.70 22.76 -6.76
C ASP A 184 17.94 22.64 -8.27
N PRO A 185 18.81 23.40 -8.94
CA PRO A 185 19.10 23.16 -10.36
C PRO A 185 19.60 21.73 -10.65
N ILE A 186 19.52 21.32 -11.92
CA ILE A 186 20.07 20.03 -12.39
C ILE A 186 21.51 20.24 -12.88
N ALA A 187 22.46 19.52 -12.29
CA ALA A 187 23.83 19.43 -12.78
C ALA A 187 23.99 18.20 -13.67
N VAL A 188 24.85 18.34 -14.68
CA VAL A 188 25.27 17.29 -15.61
C VAL A 188 26.80 17.23 -15.68
N ALA A 189 27.37 16.03 -15.66
CA ALA A 189 28.81 15.85 -15.75
C ALA A 189 29.25 15.70 -17.22
N ASP A 190 30.38 16.32 -17.59
CA ASP A 190 31.04 16.06 -18.87
C ASP A 190 31.46 14.59 -18.94
N SER A 191 30.86 13.83 -19.86
CA SER A 191 31.11 12.39 -20.03
C SER A 191 32.60 12.04 -20.12
N ARG A 192 33.43 12.93 -20.69
CA ARG A 192 34.89 12.73 -20.83
C ARG A 192 35.65 12.80 -19.50
N SER A 193 35.00 13.24 -18.43
CA SER A 193 35.56 13.28 -17.08
C SER A 193 35.12 12.08 -16.22
N VAL A 194 34.27 11.20 -16.76
CA VAL A 194 33.63 10.10 -16.03
C VAL A 194 34.10 8.76 -16.64
N PRO A 195 35.18 8.16 -16.14
CA PRO A 195 35.62 6.86 -16.63
C PRO A 195 34.61 5.75 -16.28
N ASP A 196 34.61 4.66 -17.05
CA ASP A 196 33.67 3.53 -16.85
C ASP A 196 33.90 2.82 -15.50
N GLU A 197 35.11 2.89 -14.93
CA GLU A 197 35.47 2.30 -13.63
C GLU A 197 34.75 2.95 -12.43
N ASP A 198 34.30 4.19 -12.60
CA ASP A 198 33.54 4.91 -11.57
C ASP A 198 32.08 4.45 -11.52
N LEU A 199 31.61 3.70 -12.52
CA LEU A 199 30.24 3.22 -12.57
C LEU A 199 30.06 1.86 -11.93
N VAL A 200 28.97 1.70 -11.20
CA VAL A 200 28.57 0.42 -10.62
C VAL A 200 27.13 0.12 -11.00
N ALA A 201 26.94 -1.03 -11.62
CA ALA A 201 25.64 -1.52 -12.05
C ALA A 201 24.74 -1.76 -10.83
N ALA A 202 23.53 -1.23 -10.87
CA ALA A 202 22.60 -1.29 -9.76
C ALA A 202 21.17 -1.54 -10.25
N GLU A 203 20.62 -2.69 -9.88
CA GLU A 203 19.30 -3.15 -10.31
C GLU A 203 18.18 -2.22 -9.84
N MET A 204 17.14 -2.08 -10.66
CA MET A 204 15.88 -1.49 -10.25
C MET A 204 14.69 -2.27 -10.77
N THR A 205 13.56 -2.17 -10.09
CA THR A 205 12.27 -2.65 -10.59
C THR A 205 11.30 -1.47 -10.67
N GLU A 206 10.65 -1.28 -11.81
CA GLU A 206 9.63 -0.25 -12.04
C GLU A 206 8.41 -0.89 -12.70
N ASP A 207 7.27 -0.95 -11.99
CA ASP A 207 5.98 -1.40 -12.57
C ASP A 207 6.07 -2.73 -13.35
N GLY A 208 6.83 -3.70 -12.82
CA GLY A 208 7.06 -5.02 -13.43
C GLY A 208 8.25 -5.11 -14.39
N PHE A 209 8.83 -3.99 -14.79
CA PHE A 209 10.09 -3.94 -15.55
C PHE A 209 11.30 -4.11 -14.61
N VAL A 210 12.18 -5.07 -14.91
CA VAL A 210 13.47 -5.23 -14.22
C VAL A 210 14.57 -4.54 -15.02
N GLY A 211 14.94 -3.34 -14.58
CA GLY A 211 15.97 -2.50 -15.17
C GLY A 211 17.29 -2.54 -14.41
N GLU A 212 18.27 -1.81 -14.94
CA GLU A 212 19.56 -1.60 -14.28
C GLU A 212 20.04 -0.19 -14.58
N SER A 213 20.52 0.50 -13.54
CA SER A 213 21.00 1.88 -13.55
C SER A 213 22.49 1.94 -13.20
N TRP A 214 23.16 3.06 -13.47
CA TRP A 214 24.49 3.31 -12.91
C TRP A 214 24.37 4.12 -11.62
N VAL A 215 24.88 3.57 -10.51
CA VAL A 215 25.37 4.39 -9.40
C VAL A 215 26.84 4.68 -9.59
N VAL A 216 27.35 5.70 -8.90
CA VAL A 216 28.66 6.27 -9.22
C VAL A 216 29.53 6.38 -7.97
N ARG A 217 30.77 5.90 -8.07
CA ARG A 217 31.83 6.14 -7.09
C ARG A 217 32.29 7.59 -7.17
N HIS A 218 32.70 8.13 -6.02
CA HIS A 218 33.25 9.48 -6.00
C HIS A 218 34.59 9.55 -6.72
N ASN A 219 34.70 10.50 -7.65
CA ASN A 219 35.96 10.88 -8.28
C ASN A 219 36.03 12.42 -8.34
N PRO A 220 37.05 13.07 -7.75
CA PRO A 220 37.19 14.52 -7.77
C PRO A 220 37.47 15.08 -9.19
N GLY A 221 37.84 14.23 -10.14
CA GLY A 221 38.04 14.60 -11.54
C GLY A 221 36.74 14.85 -12.32
N HIS A 222 35.58 14.46 -11.79
CA HIS A 222 34.28 14.72 -12.41
C HIS A 222 34.04 16.23 -12.58
N ARG A 223 33.79 16.67 -13.82
CA ARG A 223 33.51 18.07 -14.16
C ARG A 223 32.02 18.29 -14.33
N TRP A 224 31.43 19.06 -13.42
CA TRP A 224 30.00 19.32 -13.35
C TRP A 224 29.62 20.68 -13.93
N HIS A 225 28.54 20.67 -14.70
CA HIS A 225 28.01 21.82 -15.43
C HIS A 225 26.50 21.98 -15.18
N TYR A 226 25.99 23.20 -15.27
CA TYR A 226 24.56 23.49 -15.28
C TYR A 226 24.29 24.84 -15.97
N LYS A 227 23.04 25.13 -16.34
CA LYS A 227 22.63 26.45 -16.86
C LYS A 227 21.85 27.19 -15.77
N HIS A 228 22.33 28.37 -15.39
CA HIS A 228 21.65 29.20 -14.39
C HIS A 228 20.34 29.79 -14.95
N GLY A 229 19.25 29.69 -14.16
CA GLY A 229 18.01 30.38 -14.48
C GLY A 229 17.24 29.84 -15.69
N MET A 230 17.36 28.55 -16.00
CA MET A 230 16.63 27.93 -17.11
C MET A 230 15.13 28.26 -17.03
N THR A 231 14.56 28.72 -18.15
CA THR A 231 13.14 29.07 -18.30
C THR A 231 12.37 27.90 -18.94
N PRO A 232 11.02 27.96 -18.99
CA PRO A 232 10.24 26.95 -19.72
C PRO A 232 10.54 26.83 -21.22
N GLU A 233 11.25 27.80 -21.81
CA GLU A 233 11.68 27.76 -23.21
C GLU A 233 12.97 26.92 -23.40
N ASP A 234 13.73 26.74 -22.32
CA ASP A 234 14.94 25.94 -22.31
C ASP A 234 14.65 24.45 -22.16
N VAL A 235 15.43 23.64 -22.87
CA VAL A 235 15.44 22.18 -22.76
C VAL A 235 16.87 21.72 -22.55
N LEU A 236 17.06 20.82 -21.59
CA LEU A 236 18.30 20.06 -21.41
C LEU A 236 18.10 18.63 -21.89
N LEU A 237 18.86 18.23 -22.89
CA LEU A 237 18.96 16.85 -23.35
C LEU A 237 20.04 16.13 -22.56
N ILE A 238 19.70 15.03 -21.90
CA ILE A 238 20.64 14.22 -21.12
C ILE A 238 20.70 12.82 -21.73
N LYS A 239 21.87 12.42 -22.20
CA LYS A 239 22.07 11.08 -22.76
C LYS A 239 22.18 10.07 -21.63
N CYS A 240 21.24 9.14 -21.57
CA CYS A 240 21.25 8.02 -20.63
C CYS A 240 22.00 6.81 -21.22
N PHE A 241 21.93 6.64 -22.55
CA PHE A 241 22.63 5.57 -23.26
C PHE A 241 22.88 5.93 -24.75
N ASP A 242 23.99 5.45 -25.31
CA ASP A 242 24.28 5.37 -26.76
C ASP A 242 25.00 4.05 -27.05
N SER A 243 24.55 3.36 -28.09
CA SER A 243 25.19 2.13 -28.57
C SER A 243 26.47 2.41 -29.37
N ASP A 244 26.70 3.64 -29.81
CA ASP A 244 27.93 4.04 -30.50
C ASP A 244 29.03 4.33 -29.48
N GLU A 245 30.09 3.51 -29.50
CA GLU A 245 31.20 3.61 -28.56
C GLU A 245 32.21 4.71 -28.92
N GLY A 246 32.07 5.34 -30.11
CA GLY A 246 32.94 6.43 -30.55
C GLY A 246 32.54 7.82 -30.02
N VAL A 247 31.44 7.90 -29.26
CA VAL A 247 30.88 9.15 -28.74
C VAL A 247 30.67 9.06 -27.24
N ALA A 248 30.37 10.19 -26.59
CA ALA A 248 29.87 10.19 -25.23
C ALA A 248 28.61 9.31 -25.15
N ARG A 249 28.65 8.26 -24.31
CA ARG A 249 27.59 7.26 -24.23
C ARG A 249 26.53 7.56 -23.17
N ARG A 250 26.87 8.42 -22.21
CA ARG A 250 26.05 8.73 -21.04
C ARG A 250 26.52 10.02 -20.37
N ALA A 251 25.65 10.68 -19.61
CA ALA A 251 26.01 11.79 -18.73
C ALA A 251 25.47 11.54 -17.32
N LEU A 252 26.35 11.68 -16.32
CA LEU A 252 25.90 11.71 -14.93
C LEU A 252 25.04 12.94 -14.71
N HIS A 253 24.01 12.81 -13.89
CA HIS A 253 23.20 13.95 -13.51
C HIS A 253 22.73 13.86 -12.05
N SER A 254 22.50 15.03 -11.46
CA SER A 254 21.99 15.16 -10.10
C SER A 254 21.39 16.54 -9.89
N ALA A 255 20.36 16.64 -9.07
CA ALA A 255 19.98 17.89 -8.46
C ALA A 255 21.03 18.32 -7.43
N PHE A 256 21.31 19.61 -7.34
CA PHE A 256 22.19 20.16 -6.31
C PHE A 256 21.60 21.43 -5.72
N GLU A 257 21.96 21.72 -4.47
CA GLU A 257 21.51 22.93 -3.79
C GLU A 257 22.45 24.10 -4.13
N ASP A 258 21.88 25.23 -4.55
CA ASP A 258 22.55 26.54 -4.44
C ASP A 258 22.12 27.18 -3.12
N PRO A 259 23.02 27.39 -2.15
CA PRO A 259 22.70 27.97 -0.85
C PRO A 259 21.95 29.31 -0.94
N ARG A 260 22.14 30.08 -2.02
CA ARG A 260 21.46 31.37 -2.22
C ARG A 260 19.96 31.25 -2.44
N TYR A 261 19.50 30.11 -2.94
CA TYR A 261 18.10 29.87 -3.30
C TYR A 261 17.43 28.77 -2.46
N ARG A 262 18.06 28.36 -1.35
CA ARG A 262 17.54 27.32 -0.44
C ARG A 262 16.10 27.59 0.03
N GLU A 263 15.78 28.85 0.33
CA GLU A 263 14.47 29.26 0.84
C GLU A 263 13.44 29.57 -0.26
N CYS A 264 13.80 29.44 -1.54
CA CYS A 264 12.86 29.59 -2.64
C CYS A 264 11.87 28.41 -2.73
N GLU A 265 10.82 28.59 -3.51
CA GLU A 265 9.86 27.53 -3.82
C GLU A 265 10.54 26.36 -4.53
N SER A 266 10.00 25.16 -4.32
CA SER A 266 10.52 23.94 -4.95
C SER A 266 10.40 24.00 -6.46
N ARG A 267 11.45 23.54 -7.16
CA ARG A 267 11.43 23.51 -8.63
C ARG A 267 10.29 22.66 -9.16
N GLN A 268 9.81 23.03 -10.34
CA GLN A 268 8.86 22.25 -11.11
C GLN A 268 9.47 21.92 -12.47
N SER A 269 9.48 20.64 -12.84
CA SER A 269 10.09 20.16 -14.09
C SER A 269 9.40 18.90 -14.63
N ILE A 270 9.51 18.66 -15.93
CA ILE A 270 9.13 17.41 -16.57
C ILE A 270 10.34 16.78 -17.26
N GLU A 271 10.42 15.44 -17.23
CA GLU A 271 11.40 14.68 -18.01
C GLU A 271 10.72 13.58 -18.84
N SER A 272 11.08 13.48 -20.11
CA SER A 272 10.54 12.47 -21.05
C SER A 272 11.68 11.68 -21.70
N PRO A 273 11.94 10.45 -21.25
CA PRO A 273 12.86 9.52 -21.89
C PRO A 273 12.42 9.10 -23.31
N LEU A 274 13.36 9.18 -24.27
CA LEU A 274 13.11 8.98 -25.71
C LEU A 274 14.13 8.02 -26.32
N ARG A 275 13.70 7.19 -27.27
CA ARG A 275 14.56 6.23 -27.98
C ARG A 275 14.62 6.47 -29.49
N ARG A 276 15.81 6.29 -30.11
CA ARG A 276 16.04 6.29 -31.58
C ARG A 276 16.11 4.87 -32.17
N ALA A 277 15.50 4.62 -33.34
CA ALA A 277 15.65 3.37 -34.11
C ALA A 277 15.66 3.59 -35.65
N LEU A 278 16.22 2.64 -36.41
CA LEU A 278 16.11 2.54 -37.88
C LEU A 278 15.28 1.30 -38.25
N PRO A 279 14.41 1.31 -39.28
CA PRO A 279 13.61 0.15 -39.69
C PRO A 279 14.16 -0.63 -40.92
N THR A 280 13.70 -1.88 -41.06
CA THR A 280 13.69 -2.68 -42.31
C THR A 280 12.22 -3.04 -42.62
N ASN A 281 11.81 -2.89 -43.88
CA ASN A 281 10.48 -3.21 -44.40
C ASN A 281 10.25 -4.72 -44.48
N VAL A 282 9.08 -5.23 -44.06
CA VAL A 282 8.37 -6.37 -44.71
C VAL A 282 6.85 -6.24 -44.52
N SER A 283 6.10 -6.53 -45.58
CA SER A 283 4.65 -6.44 -45.78
C SER A 283 3.90 -7.80 -45.63
N HIS A 284 2.61 -7.75 -45.21
CA HIS A 284 1.43 -8.66 -45.44
C HIS A 284 1.62 -10.21 -45.37
N SER A 285 0.72 -11.07 -44.86
CA SER A 285 -0.75 -11.11 -44.71
C SER A 285 -1.19 -12.34 -43.85
N PRO A 286 -2.50 -12.64 -43.60
CA PRO A 286 -3.03 -13.38 -42.44
C PRO A 286 -3.39 -14.86 -42.70
N LEU A 287 -3.76 -15.61 -41.62
CA LEU A 287 -4.85 -16.61 -41.52
C LEU A 287 -4.74 -17.45 -40.22
N TYR A 288 -5.76 -17.43 -39.34
CA TYR A 288 -6.30 -18.67 -38.72
C TYR A 288 -7.68 -18.43 -38.08
N ASN A 289 -8.56 -19.42 -38.24
CA ASN A 289 -9.99 -19.44 -37.91
C ASN A 289 -10.20 -20.25 -36.61
N PRO A 290 -11.11 -19.89 -35.67
CA PRO A 290 -11.33 -20.68 -34.45
C PRO A 290 -12.34 -21.82 -34.67
N GLN A 291 -12.04 -23.00 -34.10
CA GLN A 291 -12.97 -24.14 -34.00
C GLN A 291 -13.86 -24.04 -32.73
N PRO A 292 -15.08 -24.61 -32.74
CA PRO A 292 -16.01 -24.60 -31.62
C PRO A 292 -15.74 -25.72 -30.58
N PRO A 293 -16.21 -25.59 -29.33
CA PRO A 293 -16.02 -26.58 -28.28
C PRO A 293 -16.99 -27.78 -28.39
N PRO A 294 -16.63 -28.98 -27.88
CA PRO A 294 -17.50 -30.15 -27.87
C PRO A 294 -18.52 -30.14 -26.71
N PRO A 295 -19.57 -31.00 -26.76
CA PRO A 295 -20.78 -30.86 -25.96
C PRO A 295 -20.81 -31.69 -24.67
N ASN A 296 -21.45 -31.09 -23.66
CA ASN A 296 -22.32 -31.64 -22.61
C ASN A 296 -21.92 -32.94 -21.88
N LEU A 297 -21.61 -32.82 -20.59
CA LEU A 297 -21.86 -33.84 -19.57
C LEU A 297 -22.92 -33.32 -18.61
N SER A 298 -23.97 -34.13 -18.47
CA SER A 298 -25.23 -33.91 -17.79
C SER A 298 -25.10 -33.53 -16.31
N LEU A 299 -25.69 -32.39 -15.92
CA LEU A 299 -26.10 -32.12 -14.55
C LEU A 299 -27.54 -32.60 -14.34
N GLN A 300 -27.73 -33.53 -13.41
CA GLN A 300 -29.06 -33.86 -12.89
C GLN A 300 -29.55 -32.74 -11.95
N PRO A 301 -30.88 -32.50 -11.89
CA PRO A 301 -31.44 -31.43 -11.08
C PRO A 301 -31.54 -31.87 -9.61
N TYR A 302 -30.70 -31.31 -8.74
CA TYR A 302 -31.05 -31.17 -7.34
C TYR A 302 -32.00 -30.00 -7.21
N ASN A 303 -33.30 -30.31 -7.24
CA ASN A 303 -34.35 -29.34 -6.98
C ASN A 303 -34.75 -29.40 -5.51
N MET A 304 -35.05 -28.21 -5.01
CA MET A 304 -35.66 -27.87 -3.72
C MET A 304 -34.75 -27.90 -2.49
N ALA A 305 -34.09 -26.76 -2.28
CA ALA A 305 -34.06 -26.18 -0.94
C ALA A 305 -35.50 -25.80 -0.55
N PRO A 306 -35.94 -26.13 0.67
CA PRO A 306 -36.95 -25.32 1.32
C PRO A 306 -36.49 -24.83 2.69
N VAL A 307 -36.95 -23.60 2.96
CA VAL A 307 -37.07 -22.89 4.25
C VAL A 307 -35.85 -22.10 4.73
N LEU A 308 -35.72 -20.88 4.19
CA LEU A 308 -35.26 -19.73 4.97
C LEU A 308 -36.45 -19.18 5.75
N ASP A 309 -36.50 -19.43 7.06
CA ASP A 309 -37.05 -18.40 7.95
C ASP A 309 -35.97 -17.31 8.05
N ALA A 310 -36.20 -16.18 7.38
CA ALA A 310 -35.44 -14.94 7.58
C ALA A 310 -36.15 -14.07 8.64
N PRO A 311 -35.47 -13.13 9.29
CA PRO A 311 -34.80 -13.23 10.59
C PRO A 311 -35.67 -12.73 11.76
N GLN A 312 -35.38 -13.17 13.00
CA GLN A 312 -35.94 -12.53 14.20
C GLN A 312 -35.43 -11.08 14.26
N THR A 313 -36.28 -10.08 14.02
CA THR A 313 -35.92 -8.66 14.13
C THR A 313 -35.83 -8.24 15.60
N VAL A 314 -34.98 -7.25 15.91
CA VAL A 314 -34.95 -6.55 17.20
C VAL A 314 -35.39 -5.10 17.03
N ASP A 315 -36.10 -4.56 18.03
CA ASP A 315 -36.43 -3.14 18.08
C ASP A 315 -35.20 -2.38 18.60
N TRP A 316 -34.58 -1.57 17.74
CA TRP A 316 -33.41 -0.75 18.07
C TRP A 316 -33.70 0.70 17.64
N MET A 317 -33.73 1.61 18.63
CA MET A 317 -34.00 3.04 18.42
C MET A 317 -35.30 3.34 17.65
N GLY A 318 -36.36 2.58 17.94
CA GLY A 318 -37.66 2.73 17.28
C GLY A 318 -37.70 2.18 15.84
N LYS A 319 -36.67 1.45 15.40
CA LYS A 319 -36.62 0.76 14.12
C LYS A 319 -36.53 -0.75 14.34
N LYS A 320 -37.20 -1.53 13.50
CA LYS A 320 -36.97 -2.99 13.42
C LYS A 320 -35.73 -3.25 12.60
N VAL A 321 -34.73 -3.86 13.21
CA VAL A 321 -33.46 -4.23 12.57
C VAL A 321 -33.36 -5.74 12.53
N PRO A 322 -32.94 -6.36 11.40
CA PRO A 322 -32.79 -7.80 11.32
C PRO A 322 -31.68 -8.32 12.26
N VAL A 323 -31.84 -9.54 12.77
CA VAL A 323 -30.75 -10.32 13.38
C VAL A 323 -30.35 -11.42 12.42
N TRP A 324 -29.13 -11.37 11.88
CA TRP A 324 -28.70 -12.33 10.87
C TRP A 324 -28.44 -13.71 11.47
N SER A 325 -29.11 -14.72 10.93
CA SER A 325 -28.78 -16.12 11.21
C SER A 325 -27.51 -16.52 10.46
N MET A 326 -26.80 -17.52 11.00
CA MET A 326 -25.59 -18.05 10.40
C MET A 326 -25.34 -19.49 10.86
N PRO A 327 -24.58 -20.29 10.09
CA PRO A 327 -24.17 -21.61 10.51
C PRO A 327 -23.39 -21.58 11.83
N THR A 328 -23.55 -22.62 12.64
CA THR A 328 -22.69 -22.88 13.81
C THR A 328 -21.78 -24.06 13.48
N VAL A 329 -20.48 -23.81 13.45
CA VAL A 329 -19.41 -24.76 13.18
C VAL A 329 -18.90 -25.34 14.50
N ASN A 330 -18.87 -26.65 14.66
CA ASN A 330 -18.38 -27.34 15.83
C ASN A 330 -16.84 -27.47 15.79
N TYR A 331 -16.16 -26.91 16.79
CA TYR A 331 -14.69 -26.91 16.82
C TYR A 331 -14.08 -28.31 16.92
N GLY A 332 -14.67 -29.23 17.70
CA GLY A 332 -14.14 -30.59 17.87
C GLY A 332 -14.19 -31.39 16.56
N LEU A 333 -15.30 -31.31 15.83
CA LEU A 333 -15.45 -31.96 14.52
C LEU A 333 -14.50 -31.35 13.47
N LEU A 334 -14.31 -30.02 13.52
CA LEU A 334 -13.37 -29.32 12.64
C LEU A 334 -11.92 -29.72 12.92
N LEU A 335 -11.56 -29.88 14.20
CA LEU A 335 -10.25 -30.36 14.65
C LEU A 335 -9.97 -31.78 14.14
N SER A 336 -10.98 -32.65 14.13
CA SER A 336 -10.87 -33.99 13.56
C SER A 336 -10.96 -34.05 12.02
N GLN A 337 -11.09 -32.89 11.34
CA GLN A 337 -11.30 -32.80 9.89
C GLN A 337 -12.51 -33.61 9.42
N ASP A 338 -13.61 -33.59 10.20
CA ASP A 338 -14.85 -34.27 9.80
C ASP A 338 -15.35 -33.70 8.46
N PRO A 339 -15.60 -34.53 7.44
CA PRO A 339 -15.96 -34.04 6.10
C PRO A 339 -17.18 -33.13 6.09
N SER A 340 -18.21 -33.44 6.89
CA SER A 340 -19.45 -32.66 6.90
C SER A 340 -19.23 -31.28 7.52
N GLU A 341 -18.40 -31.19 8.56
CA GLU A 341 -18.11 -29.93 9.23
C GLU A 341 -17.09 -29.08 8.44
N VAL A 342 -16.16 -29.73 7.72
CA VAL A 342 -15.27 -29.09 6.74
C VAL A 342 -16.09 -28.45 5.61
N ASP A 343 -17.02 -29.19 5.00
CA ASP A 343 -17.89 -28.66 3.94
C ASP A 343 -18.73 -27.48 4.45
N LYS A 344 -19.26 -27.60 5.67
CA LYS A 344 -20.04 -26.54 6.31
C LYS A 344 -19.26 -25.25 6.50
N VAL A 345 -18.01 -25.31 6.99
CA VAL A 345 -17.19 -24.10 7.17
C VAL A 345 -16.78 -23.49 5.82
N VAL A 346 -16.48 -24.32 4.82
CA VAL A 346 -16.14 -23.86 3.46
C VAL A 346 -17.33 -23.13 2.84
N ASN A 347 -18.53 -23.70 2.93
CA ASN A 347 -19.74 -23.09 2.41
C ASN A 347 -20.07 -21.78 3.14
N ALA A 348 -19.96 -21.77 4.48
CA ALA A 348 -20.13 -20.54 5.25
C ALA A 348 -19.17 -19.43 4.80
N CYS A 349 -17.91 -19.77 4.51
CA CYS A 349 -16.92 -18.80 4.02
C CYS A 349 -17.18 -18.36 2.57
N LYS A 350 -17.69 -19.23 1.70
CA LYS A 350 -18.02 -18.92 0.28
C LYS A 350 -19.28 -18.08 0.12
N GLU A 351 -20.28 -18.32 0.95
CA GLU A 351 -21.60 -17.68 0.83
C GLU A 351 -21.63 -16.35 1.57
N GLU A 352 -21.43 -16.39 2.89
CA GLU A 352 -21.69 -15.24 3.77
C GLU A 352 -20.39 -14.66 4.36
N GLY A 353 -19.32 -15.45 4.46
CA GLY A 353 -18.03 -15.02 4.99
C GLY A 353 -17.92 -14.99 6.51
N TYR A 354 -18.94 -15.49 7.23
CA TYR A 354 -18.97 -15.52 8.70
C TYR A 354 -19.81 -16.67 9.25
N PHE A 355 -19.52 -17.08 10.48
CA PHE A 355 -20.20 -18.17 11.19
C PHE A 355 -19.95 -18.10 12.70
N TYR A 356 -20.73 -18.84 13.49
CA TYR A 356 -20.39 -19.12 14.88
C TYR A 356 -19.48 -20.33 14.97
N LEU A 357 -18.45 -20.27 15.81
CA LEU A 357 -17.66 -21.43 16.20
C LEU A 357 -18.08 -21.89 17.61
N ASP A 358 -18.67 -23.07 17.72
CA ASP A 358 -19.04 -23.69 18.98
C ASP A 358 -17.82 -24.32 19.66
N LEU A 359 -17.53 -23.83 20.86
CA LEU A 359 -16.36 -24.19 21.66
C LEU A 359 -16.75 -24.94 22.95
N GLN A 360 -18.01 -25.34 23.11
CA GLN A 360 -18.49 -26.00 24.33
C GLN A 360 -18.01 -27.45 24.49
N GLY A 361 -17.52 -28.06 23.40
CA GLY A 361 -16.92 -29.39 23.42
C GLY A 361 -15.62 -29.45 24.24
N ILE A 362 -15.16 -30.67 24.52
CA ILE A 362 -13.97 -30.90 25.36
C ILE A 362 -12.70 -30.21 24.80
N ASP A 363 -12.59 -30.11 23.48
CA ASP A 363 -11.46 -29.49 22.78
C ASP A 363 -11.53 -27.95 22.80
N GLY A 364 -12.74 -27.38 22.87
CA GLY A 364 -12.95 -25.93 22.86
C GLY A 364 -12.99 -25.28 24.25
N ARG A 365 -13.26 -26.06 25.31
CA ARG A 365 -13.42 -25.54 26.67
C ARG A 365 -12.26 -24.69 27.18
N ARG A 366 -11.03 -25.01 26.73
CA ARG A 366 -9.83 -24.25 27.13
C ARG A 366 -9.87 -22.83 26.56
N MET A 367 -10.28 -22.69 25.31
CA MET A 367 -10.42 -21.39 24.66
C MET A 367 -11.47 -20.52 25.35
N LEU A 368 -12.57 -21.12 25.81
CA LEU A 368 -13.60 -20.41 26.60
C LEU A 368 -13.08 -19.97 27.97
N ALA A 369 -12.25 -20.79 28.64
CA ALA A 369 -11.62 -20.40 29.89
C ALA A 369 -10.63 -19.24 29.69
N ASP A 370 -9.75 -19.34 28.69
CA ASP A 370 -8.78 -18.28 28.38
C ASP A 370 -9.47 -16.97 27.96
N SER A 371 -10.61 -17.03 27.25
CA SER A 371 -11.38 -15.83 26.90
C SER A 371 -12.05 -15.18 28.13
N GLN A 372 -12.51 -15.97 29.10
CA GLN A 372 -13.07 -15.46 30.36
C GLN A 372 -12.01 -14.83 31.26
N ASP A 373 -10.81 -15.44 31.34
CA ASP A 373 -9.67 -14.89 32.07
C ASP A 373 -9.23 -13.56 31.42
N THR A 374 -9.18 -13.53 30.08
CA THR A 374 -8.88 -12.31 29.31
C THR A 374 -9.94 -11.23 29.55
N LEU A 375 -11.23 -11.56 29.59
CA LEU A 375 -12.31 -10.60 29.86
C LEU A 375 -12.18 -9.99 31.27
N THR A 376 -11.80 -10.81 32.26
CA THR A 376 -11.58 -10.34 33.64
C THR A 376 -10.38 -9.40 33.72
N LEU A 377 -9.27 -9.76 33.06
CA LEU A 377 -8.09 -8.91 32.93
C LEU A 377 -8.41 -7.59 32.19
N MET A 378 -9.19 -7.68 31.11
CA MET A 378 -9.59 -6.55 30.28
C MET A 378 -10.40 -5.52 31.07
N LYS A 379 -11.37 -5.95 31.88
CA LYS A 379 -12.15 -5.06 32.75
C LYS A 379 -11.24 -4.30 33.73
N ARG A 380 -10.35 -5.03 34.41
CA ARG A 380 -9.36 -4.42 35.31
C ARG A 380 -8.42 -3.44 34.60
N PHE A 381 -7.99 -3.77 33.38
CA PHE A 381 -7.14 -2.88 32.59
C PHE A 381 -7.86 -1.56 32.27
N PHE A 382 -9.10 -1.63 31.77
CA PHE A 382 -9.84 -0.43 31.36
C PHE A 382 -10.32 0.43 32.53
N ASP A 383 -10.51 -0.16 33.71
CA ASP A 383 -10.78 0.57 34.97
C ASP A 383 -9.55 1.35 35.49
N ALA A 384 -8.34 1.08 34.97
CA ALA A 384 -7.13 1.77 35.40
C ALA A 384 -7.08 3.24 34.90
N PRO A 385 -6.34 4.13 35.60
CA PRO A 385 -6.15 5.51 35.17
C PRO A 385 -5.58 5.63 33.75
N LEU A 386 -6.01 6.66 33.00
CA LEU A 386 -5.62 6.87 31.61
C LEU A 386 -4.10 6.93 31.44
N GLU A 387 -3.39 7.56 32.37
CA GLU A 387 -1.92 7.70 32.35
C GLU A 387 -1.24 6.32 32.41
N ALA A 388 -1.80 5.39 33.19
CA ALA A 388 -1.27 4.03 33.30
C ALA A 388 -1.62 3.18 32.08
N LYS A 389 -2.83 3.34 31.51
CA LYS A 389 -3.23 2.68 30.26
C LYS A 389 -2.39 3.14 29.07
N ASN A 390 -2.05 4.43 29.04
CA ASN A 390 -1.35 5.10 27.96
C ASN A 390 0.18 5.14 28.13
N GLU A 391 0.77 4.31 29.01
CA GLU A 391 2.22 4.31 29.31
C GLU A 391 3.10 4.36 28.05
N PHE A 392 2.74 3.58 27.02
CA PHE A 392 3.45 3.55 25.74
C PHE A 392 2.66 4.16 24.56
N GLY A 393 1.39 4.55 24.79
CA GLY A 393 0.45 4.89 23.73
C GLY A 393 0.33 3.81 22.64
N LEU A 394 -0.01 4.24 21.43
CA LEU A 394 -0.02 3.38 20.25
C LEU A 394 1.39 3.30 19.66
N ILE A 395 2.04 2.15 19.79
CA ILE A 395 3.42 1.93 19.31
C ILE A 395 3.43 1.61 17.83
N SER A 396 2.50 0.76 17.40
CA SER A 396 2.30 0.38 16.01
C SER A 396 0.82 0.07 15.79
N SER A 397 0.45 -0.13 14.54
CA SER A 397 -0.91 -0.51 14.14
C SER A 397 -1.49 -1.75 14.83
N HIS A 398 -0.65 -2.61 15.39
CA HIS A 398 -0.99 -3.89 16.01
C HIS A 398 -0.47 -4.02 17.45
N LEU A 399 0.06 -2.95 18.05
CA LEU A 399 0.60 -2.94 19.41
C LEU A 399 0.40 -1.60 20.11
N GLY A 400 -0.14 -1.64 21.34
CA GLY A 400 -0.28 -0.48 22.21
C GLY A 400 -1.74 -0.09 22.48
N TYR A 401 -1.91 1.02 23.20
CA TYR A 401 -3.20 1.51 23.67
C TYR A 401 -3.71 2.67 22.80
N GLU A 402 -5.01 2.66 22.49
CA GLU A 402 -5.72 3.74 21.80
C GLU A 402 -6.85 4.26 22.71
N PRO A 403 -6.84 5.55 23.09
CA PRO A 403 -7.91 6.14 23.88
C PRO A 403 -9.18 6.38 23.06
N VAL A 404 -10.29 6.62 23.75
CA VAL A 404 -11.60 6.93 23.14
C VAL A 404 -11.50 8.10 22.17
N GLY A 405 -12.08 7.93 20.97
CA GLY A 405 -12.18 8.98 19.96
C GLY A 405 -10.91 9.19 19.14
N SER A 406 -10.02 8.19 19.11
CA SER A 406 -8.79 8.20 18.29
C SER A 406 -9.06 8.00 16.80
N ARG A 407 -10.24 7.48 16.41
CA ARG A 407 -10.66 7.09 15.07
C ARG A 407 -12.00 7.71 14.68
N THR A 408 -12.36 7.57 13.41
CA THR A 408 -13.66 7.95 12.88
C THR A 408 -14.75 7.01 13.40
N GLY A 409 -15.88 7.57 13.80
CA GLY A 409 -17.02 6.84 14.36
C GLY A 409 -18.04 6.41 13.30
N VAL A 410 -19.20 5.94 13.75
CA VAL A 410 -20.22 5.38 12.85
C VAL A 410 -20.98 6.46 12.07
N ALA A 411 -21.15 7.66 12.64
CA ALA A 411 -21.87 8.75 12.00
C ALA A 411 -20.89 9.73 11.33
N ALA A 412 -21.34 10.38 10.25
CA ALA A 412 -20.54 11.37 9.55
C ALA A 412 -20.11 12.50 10.50
N GLY A 413 -18.83 12.86 10.48
CA GLY A 413 -18.24 13.83 11.40
C GLY A 413 -18.09 13.35 12.86
N SER A 414 -18.43 12.10 13.19
CA SER A 414 -18.30 11.55 14.53
C SER A 414 -16.94 10.87 14.77
N LYS A 415 -16.53 10.80 16.04
CA LYS A 415 -15.40 9.97 16.48
C LYS A 415 -15.90 8.64 17.03
N ASP A 416 -15.02 7.66 17.16
CA ASP A 416 -15.38 6.39 17.79
C ASP A 416 -15.70 6.57 19.29
N GLY A 417 -16.46 5.62 19.83
CA GLY A 417 -16.86 5.59 21.24
C GLY A 417 -16.16 4.51 22.07
N TYR A 418 -14.96 4.08 21.69
CA TYR A 418 -14.29 2.96 22.34
C TYR A 418 -12.80 3.19 22.59
N GLU A 419 -12.26 2.55 23.62
CA GLU A 419 -10.82 2.44 23.84
C GLU A 419 -10.36 1.01 23.57
N MET A 420 -9.07 0.85 23.29
CA MET A 420 -8.52 -0.44 22.87
C MET A 420 -7.09 -0.64 23.34
N LEU A 421 -6.76 -1.86 23.75
CA LEU A 421 -5.38 -2.32 23.94
C LEU A 421 -5.08 -3.47 22.98
N LYS A 422 -4.01 -3.32 22.19
CA LYS A 422 -3.50 -4.32 21.27
C LYS A 422 -2.24 -4.97 21.82
N VAL A 423 -2.21 -6.29 21.79
CA VAL A 423 -1.09 -7.12 22.21
C VAL A 423 -0.70 -8.01 21.04
N SER A 424 0.43 -7.65 20.41
CA SER A 424 0.99 -8.40 19.29
C SER A 424 1.45 -9.79 19.72
N ARG A 425 1.22 -10.79 18.87
CA ARG A 425 1.76 -12.15 19.04
C ARG A 425 3.28 -12.14 19.15
N ASP A 426 3.95 -11.29 18.39
CA ASP A 426 5.41 -11.24 18.33
C ASP A 426 5.99 -10.44 19.51
N GLU A 427 5.26 -9.42 19.99
CA GLU A 427 5.69 -8.61 21.13
C GLU A 427 5.62 -9.39 22.43
N ILE A 428 4.53 -10.13 22.68
CA ILE A 428 4.34 -10.84 23.96
C ILE A 428 5.40 -11.91 24.23
N GLN A 429 6.09 -12.38 23.18
CA GLN A 429 7.16 -13.39 23.27
C GLN A 429 8.55 -12.81 23.57
N ARG A 430 8.69 -11.48 23.66
CA ARG A 430 9.99 -10.83 23.92
C ARG A 430 10.35 -10.89 25.41
N ASP A 431 11.64 -10.89 25.72
CA ASP A 431 12.13 -10.84 27.12
C ASP A 431 11.60 -9.65 27.93
N SER A 432 11.34 -8.53 27.26
CA SER A 432 10.80 -7.31 27.86
C SER A 432 9.74 -6.71 26.93
N PRO A 433 8.50 -7.20 26.96
CA PRO A 433 7.45 -6.76 26.05
C PRO A 433 6.93 -5.38 26.47
N LYS A 434 6.61 -4.53 25.49
CA LYS A 434 6.04 -3.19 25.69
C LYS A 434 4.55 -3.26 26.01
N ILE A 435 4.27 -3.77 27.22
CA ILE A 435 2.92 -3.94 27.77
C ILE A 435 2.72 -2.92 28.90
N PRO A 436 1.60 -2.17 28.91
CA PRO A 436 1.35 -1.18 29.96
C PRO A 436 1.32 -1.78 31.36
N ALA A 437 1.77 -1.00 32.34
CA ALA A 437 1.94 -1.39 33.74
C ALA A 437 0.72 -2.10 34.37
N PRO A 438 -0.55 -1.72 34.09
CA PRO A 438 -1.71 -2.41 34.68
C PRO A 438 -1.82 -3.91 34.33
N VAL A 439 -1.15 -4.37 33.27
CA VAL A 439 -1.18 -5.77 32.80
C VAL A 439 0.22 -6.36 32.57
N LYS A 440 1.26 -5.77 33.18
CA LYS A 440 2.67 -6.18 32.99
C LYS A 440 3.17 -7.22 34.00
N ASN A 441 2.37 -7.60 35.01
CA ASN A 441 2.80 -8.62 35.97
C ASN A 441 2.77 -10.03 35.35
N ASN A 442 3.55 -10.95 35.91
CA ASN A 442 3.74 -12.29 35.36
C ASN A 442 2.42 -13.10 35.20
N GLY A 443 1.44 -12.88 36.09
CA GLY A 443 0.14 -13.55 36.00
C GLY A 443 -0.65 -13.08 34.78
N ASP A 444 -0.69 -11.76 34.58
CA ASP A 444 -1.39 -11.13 33.46
C ASP A 444 -0.74 -11.39 32.11
N LEU A 445 0.59 -11.35 32.05
CA LEU A 445 1.34 -11.72 30.84
C LEU A 445 1.01 -13.16 30.45
N ARG A 446 0.94 -14.08 31.42
CA ARG A 446 0.57 -15.48 31.15
C ARG A 446 -0.87 -15.63 30.66
N ILE A 447 -1.81 -14.81 31.13
CA ILE A 447 -3.19 -14.80 30.60
C ILE A 447 -3.18 -14.38 29.12
N LEU A 448 -2.45 -13.31 28.79
CA LEU A 448 -2.32 -12.82 27.42
C LEU A 448 -1.64 -13.85 26.50
N GLU A 449 -0.55 -14.47 26.96
CA GLU A 449 0.15 -15.54 26.24
C GLU A 449 -0.77 -16.74 25.96
N ASN A 450 -1.49 -17.23 26.97
CA ASN A 450 -2.44 -18.34 26.81
C ASN A 450 -3.54 -17.98 25.83
N SER A 451 -4.11 -16.78 25.95
CA SER A 451 -5.18 -16.28 25.08
C SER A 451 -4.72 -16.20 23.62
N ILE A 452 -3.55 -15.61 23.37
CA ILE A 452 -2.94 -15.54 22.03
C ILE A 452 -2.66 -16.95 21.50
N GLY A 453 -2.06 -17.83 22.31
CA GLY A 453 -1.74 -19.21 21.92
C GLY A 453 -2.99 -20.03 21.56
N SER A 454 -4.05 -19.95 22.36
CA SER A 454 -5.32 -20.64 22.13
C SER A 454 -6.02 -20.08 20.88
N CYS A 455 -6.10 -18.75 20.71
CA CYS A 455 -6.66 -18.14 19.50
C CYS A 455 -5.89 -18.56 18.24
N ASN A 456 -4.55 -18.54 18.29
CA ASN A 456 -3.69 -18.94 17.18
C ASN A 456 -3.91 -20.40 16.78
N THR A 457 -4.08 -21.28 17.78
CA THR A 457 -4.35 -22.71 17.54
C THR A 457 -5.71 -22.90 16.87
N VAL A 458 -6.77 -22.33 17.44
CA VAL A 458 -8.13 -22.44 16.91
C VAL A 458 -8.23 -21.91 15.48
N THR A 459 -7.64 -20.75 15.22
CA THR A 459 -7.66 -20.14 13.88
C THR A 459 -6.86 -20.93 12.84
N LYS A 460 -5.74 -21.55 13.22
CA LYS A 460 -5.00 -22.47 12.32
C LYS A 460 -5.74 -23.77 12.05
N VAL A 461 -6.52 -24.29 12.99
CA VAL A 461 -7.41 -25.44 12.75
C VAL A 461 -8.46 -25.10 11.69
N ILE A 462 -9.05 -23.91 11.78
CA ILE A 462 -9.99 -23.41 10.76
C ILE A 462 -9.29 -23.31 9.40
N LEU A 463 -8.09 -22.71 9.31
CA LEU A 463 -7.34 -22.63 8.07
C LEU A 463 -7.02 -24.00 7.48
N SER A 464 -6.62 -24.96 8.31
CA SER A 464 -6.33 -26.34 7.89
C SER A 464 -7.58 -27.01 7.30
N ALA A 465 -8.74 -26.86 7.94
CA ALA A 465 -10.01 -27.36 7.44
C ALA A 465 -10.42 -26.70 6.12
N LEU A 466 -10.27 -25.37 6.01
CA LEU A 466 -10.51 -24.66 4.75
C LEU A 466 -9.58 -25.12 3.64
N SER A 467 -8.29 -25.30 3.93
CA SER A 467 -7.31 -25.86 2.98
C SER A 467 -7.73 -27.25 2.50
N THR A 468 -8.16 -28.12 3.41
CA THR A 468 -8.65 -29.47 3.09
C THR A 468 -9.90 -29.42 2.22
N GLY A 469 -10.93 -28.67 2.61
CA GLY A 469 -12.18 -28.57 1.85
C GLY A 469 -12.04 -27.84 0.50
N MET A 470 -10.99 -27.03 0.34
CA MET A 470 -10.61 -26.42 -0.94
C MET A 470 -9.69 -27.30 -1.79
N GLY A 471 -9.30 -28.49 -1.31
CA GLY A 471 -8.40 -29.40 -2.01
C GLY A 471 -6.95 -28.91 -2.12
N LEU A 472 -6.52 -28.00 -1.24
CA LEU A 472 -5.17 -27.42 -1.24
C LEU A 472 -4.14 -28.39 -0.65
N THR A 473 -2.95 -28.44 -1.25
CA THR A 473 -1.88 -29.39 -0.89
C THR A 473 -0.52 -28.71 -0.85
N GLY A 474 0.40 -29.23 -0.03
CA GLY A 474 1.75 -28.68 0.08
C GLY A 474 1.76 -27.19 0.41
N ALA A 475 2.60 -26.42 -0.28
CA ALA A 475 2.79 -24.99 -0.02
C ALA A 475 1.54 -24.12 -0.24
N SER A 476 0.53 -24.59 -0.98
CA SER A 476 -0.69 -23.80 -1.24
C SER A 476 -1.69 -23.79 -0.09
N ARG A 477 -1.50 -24.61 0.95
CA ARG A 477 -2.36 -24.64 2.14
C ARG A 477 -2.24 -23.33 2.93
N PHE A 478 -3.37 -22.74 3.32
CA PHE A 478 -3.43 -21.40 3.92
C PHE A 478 -2.62 -21.27 5.21
N GLU A 479 -2.62 -22.29 6.05
CA GLU A 479 -1.89 -22.29 7.32
C GLU A 479 -0.36 -22.22 7.15
N ASN A 480 0.17 -22.56 5.96
CA ASN A 480 1.61 -22.49 5.69
C ASN A 480 2.12 -21.06 5.51
N SER A 481 1.22 -20.09 5.33
CA SER A 481 1.54 -18.65 5.33
C SER A 481 1.37 -18.00 6.71
N HIS A 482 1.22 -18.81 7.77
CA HIS A 482 0.94 -18.35 9.14
C HIS A 482 1.91 -18.99 10.14
N ARG A 483 3.19 -19.08 9.82
CA ARG A 483 4.20 -19.65 10.74
C ARG A 483 4.46 -18.72 11.93
N ASN A 484 4.79 -19.30 13.09
CA ASN A 484 4.92 -18.52 14.33
C ASN A 484 6.28 -17.81 14.42
N GLU A 485 7.30 -18.41 13.83
CA GLU A 485 8.68 -17.92 13.77
C GLU A 485 8.90 -16.84 12.71
N ARG A 486 7.87 -16.53 11.93
CA ARG A 486 7.90 -15.57 10.84
C ARG A 486 7.15 -14.30 11.25
N PRO A 487 7.70 -13.10 10.98
CA PRO A 487 7.06 -11.85 11.35
C PRO A 487 5.66 -11.73 10.78
N SER A 488 4.70 -11.35 11.63
CA SER A 488 3.40 -10.91 11.16
C SER A 488 2.78 -9.89 12.09
N THR A 489 1.86 -9.09 11.55
CA THR A 489 1.08 -8.13 12.34
C THR A 489 -0.06 -8.77 13.15
N THR A 490 -0.06 -10.08 13.38
CA THR A 490 -1.09 -10.80 14.17
C THR A 490 -1.20 -10.22 15.59
N THR A 491 -2.43 -9.93 16.03
CA THR A 491 -2.65 -9.25 17.31
C THR A 491 -3.95 -9.64 18.00
N LEU A 492 -3.89 -9.71 19.34
CA LEU A 492 -5.05 -9.75 20.21
C LEU A 492 -5.45 -8.31 20.55
N SER A 493 -6.71 -7.96 20.34
CA SER A 493 -7.27 -6.66 20.66
C SER A 493 -8.37 -6.80 21.70
N MET A 494 -8.14 -6.14 22.84
CA MET A 494 -9.13 -5.92 23.88
C MET A 494 -9.82 -4.59 23.59
N MET A 495 -11.14 -4.58 23.42
CA MET A 495 -11.92 -3.38 23.10
C MET A 495 -12.99 -3.13 24.15
N HIS A 496 -13.10 -1.88 24.58
CA HIS A 496 -14.09 -1.40 25.54
C HIS A 496 -14.86 -0.22 24.97
N TYR A 497 -16.14 -0.44 24.69
CA TYR A 497 -17.08 0.54 24.19
C TYR A 497 -17.82 1.14 25.40
N LEU A 498 -17.71 2.46 25.55
CA LEU A 498 -18.26 3.14 26.72
C LEU A 498 -19.77 3.44 26.51
N PRO A 499 -20.55 3.52 27.61
CA PRO A 499 -21.84 4.17 27.60
C PRO A 499 -21.77 5.55 26.94
N SER A 500 -22.82 5.91 26.21
CA SER A 500 -22.85 7.12 25.37
C SER A 500 -22.66 8.40 26.21
N GLU A 501 -23.15 8.41 27.46
CA GLU A 501 -22.95 9.50 28.41
C GLU A 501 -21.46 9.70 28.76
N LEU A 502 -20.70 8.62 28.90
CA LEU A 502 -19.28 8.65 29.25
C LEU A 502 -18.38 8.88 28.02
N ALA A 503 -18.76 8.36 26.86
CA ALA A 503 -18.03 8.55 25.61
C ALA A 503 -18.01 10.04 25.19
N GLY A 504 -19.08 10.78 25.49
CA GLY A 504 -19.26 12.18 25.13
C GLY A 504 -20.04 12.39 23.83
N GLU A 505 -20.55 13.61 23.64
CA GLU A 505 -21.33 13.95 22.44
C GLU A 505 -20.48 13.73 21.17
N ASN A 506 -21.09 13.09 20.16
CA ASN A 506 -20.46 12.79 18.87
C ASN A 506 -19.33 11.71 18.91
N ARG A 507 -19.28 10.86 19.95
CA ARG A 507 -18.41 9.67 20.03
C ARG A 507 -19.24 8.39 20.00
N ILE A 508 -19.29 7.74 18.84
CA ILE A 508 -20.25 6.67 18.56
C ILE A 508 -19.54 5.48 17.93
N GLY A 509 -19.63 4.34 18.63
CA GLY A 509 -19.39 3.01 18.06
C GLY A 509 -18.05 2.86 17.34
N HIS A 510 -18.03 1.99 16.34
CA HIS A 510 -16.88 1.74 15.46
C HIS A 510 -17.38 1.68 14.02
N GLN A 511 -16.76 2.48 13.13
CA GLN A 511 -17.18 2.66 11.74
C GLN A 511 -17.28 1.35 10.94
N LYS A 512 -18.03 1.38 9.84
CA LYS A 512 -18.19 0.23 8.95
C LYS A 512 -16.92 -0.08 8.17
N HIS A 513 -16.58 -1.36 8.06
CA HIS A 513 -15.42 -1.83 7.33
C HIS A 513 -15.41 -3.35 7.10
N THR A 514 -14.42 -3.85 6.35
CA THR A 514 -13.97 -5.24 6.43
C THR A 514 -12.62 -5.33 7.15
N ASP A 515 -12.29 -6.48 7.72
CA ASP A 515 -11.02 -6.68 8.42
C ASP A 515 -9.86 -6.96 7.46
N ILE A 516 -8.69 -6.39 7.75
CA ILE A 516 -7.42 -6.66 7.04
C ILE A 516 -7.01 -8.14 7.10
N SER A 517 -7.44 -8.83 8.17
CA SER A 517 -6.93 -10.12 8.63
C SER A 517 -7.13 -11.28 7.62
N THR A 518 -6.55 -12.43 7.93
CA THR A 518 -6.93 -13.70 7.31
C THR A 518 -8.26 -14.17 7.92
N LEU A 519 -8.29 -14.26 9.25
CA LEU A 519 -9.48 -14.60 10.03
C LEU A 519 -9.54 -13.67 11.25
N THR A 520 -10.75 -13.32 11.64
CA THR A 520 -11.02 -12.67 12.92
C THR A 520 -11.84 -13.60 13.79
N LEU A 521 -11.32 -13.90 14.98
CA LEU A 521 -12.00 -14.64 16.04
C LEU A 521 -12.45 -13.65 17.12
N LEU A 522 -13.75 -13.49 17.30
CA LEU A 522 -14.35 -12.45 18.15
C LEU A 522 -15.20 -13.06 19.27
N PHE A 523 -14.96 -12.59 20.49
CA PHE A 523 -15.78 -12.88 21.67
C PHE A 523 -16.44 -11.59 22.17
N SER A 524 -17.74 -11.64 22.44
CA SER A 524 -18.54 -10.54 22.98
C SER A 524 -19.78 -11.12 23.67
N GLU A 525 -20.04 -10.71 24.90
CA GLU A 525 -21.26 -11.11 25.63
C GLU A 525 -22.42 -10.15 25.36
N GLN A 526 -22.11 -8.91 25.00
CA GLN A 526 -23.08 -7.85 24.73
C GLN A 526 -23.40 -7.72 23.24
N TRP A 527 -24.61 -7.24 22.96
CA TRP A 527 -25.06 -6.84 21.62
C TRP A 527 -24.28 -5.64 21.11
N GLY A 528 -24.34 -5.39 19.81
CA GLY A 528 -23.79 -4.16 19.20
C GLY A 528 -23.07 -4.38 17.88
N LEU A 529 -22.58 -5.60 17.61
CA LEU A 529 -22.03 -5.94 16.31
C LEU A 529 -23.15 -6.00 15.26
N GLN A 530 -22.96 -5.27 14.17
CA GLN A 530 -23.78 -5.38 12.97
C GLN A 530 -22.93 -5.83 11.78
N VAL A 531 -23.51 -6.68 10.95
CA VAL A 531 -22.90 -7.16 9.71
C VAL A 531 -23.84 -6.89 8.53
N ARG A 532 -23.24 -6.63 7.38
CA ARG A 532 -23.87 -6.62 6.06
C ARG A 532 -23.28 -7.81 5.27
N PRO A 533 -24.10 -8.82 4.98
CA PRO A 533 -23.63 -10.00 4.27
C PRO A 533 -23.31 -9.74 2.77
N PRO A 534 -22.36 -10.48 2.17
CA PRO A 534 -22.03 -10.45 0.74
C PRO A 534 -23.24 -10.84 -0.13
N GLY A 535 -23.52 -10.09 -1.19
CA GLY A 535 -24.71 -10.33 -2.01
C GLY A 535 -24.55 -11.47 -3.03
N THR A 536 -25.44 -12.47 -2.98
CA THR A 536 -25.95 -13.17 -4.18
C THR A 536 -27.33 -12.64 -4.61
N CYS A 537 -27.94 -11.75 -3.82
CA CYS A 537 -29.21 -11.08 -4.10
C CYS A 537 -29.18 -9.62 -3.57
N GLY A 538 -28.61 -8.69 -4.35
CA GLY A 538 -28.70 -7.22 -4.22
C GLY A 538 -28.91 -6.65 -2.81
N ALA A 539 -27.81 -6.41 -2.11
CA ALA A 539 -27.64 -5.74 -0.80
C ALA A 539 -28.68 -5.99 0.32
N ARG A 540 -28.30 -6.85 1.25
CA ARG A 540 -28.88 -6.90 2.60
C ARG A 540 -28.50 -5.64 3.41
N GLU A 541 -29.41 -5.16 4.25
CA GLU A 541 -29.17 -4.07 5.20
C GLU A 541 -28.23 -4.50 6.34
N MET A 542 -27.72 -3.52 7.10
CA MET A 542 -26.99 -3.80 8.35
C MET A 542 -27.92 -4.49 9.36
N GLY A 543 -27.55 -5.69 9.81
CA GLY A 543 -28.30 -6.45 10.81
C GLY A 543 -27.42 -6.88 11.97
N PHE A 544 -28.02 -7.07 13.15
CA PHE A 544 -27.31 -7.46 14.35
C PHE A 544 -26.85 -8.92 14.33
N VAL A 545 -25.74 -9.16 15.02
CA VAL A 545 -25.27 -10.50 15.38
C VAL A 545 -25.59 -10.73 16.85
N ALA A 546 -26.40 -11.74 17.14
CA ALA A 546 -26.78 -12.08 18.51
C ALA A 546 -25.58 -12.65 19.30
N PRO A 547 -25.28 -12.16 20.51
CA PRO A 547 -24.33 -12.83 21.39
C PRO A 547 -24.77 -14.27 21.65
N LYS A 548 -23.87 -15.22 21.46
CA LYS A 548 -24.15 -16.66 21.61
C LYS A 548 -23.19 -17.27 22.63
N PRO A 549 -23.65 -17.57 23.86
CA PRO A 549 -22.82 -18.18 24.89
C PRO A 549 -22.13 -19.46 24.40
N GLY A 550 -20.87 -19.64 24.81
CA GLY A 550 -20.05 -20.79 24.42
C GLY A 550 -19.57 -20.77 22.96
N CYS A 551 -19.90 -19.74 22.18
CA CYS A 551 -19.47 -19.59 20.79
C CYS A 551 -18.59 -18.35 20.60
N ALA A 552 -17.68 -18.43 19.63
CA ALA A 552 -17.03 -17.26 19.06
C ALA A 552 -17.71 -16.87 17.75
N PHE A 553 -17.74 -15.58 17.42
CA PHE A 553 -18.06 -15.13 16.06
C PHE A 553 -16.77 -15.16 15.23
N VAL A 554 -16.79 -15.86 14.09
CA VAL A 554 -15.66 -15.94 13.17
C VAL A 554 -16.06 -15.32 11.84
N HIS A 555 -15.20 -14.48 11.28
CA HIS A 555 -15.36 -14.02 9.91
C HIS A 555 -14.04 -13.95 9.15
N VAL A 556 -14.17 -14.03 7.84
CA VAL A 556 -13.09 -13.98 6.86
C VAL A 556 -12.69 -12.52 6.65
N GLY A 557 -11.40 -12.24 6.79
CA GLY A 557 -10.83 -10.94 6.42
C GLY A 557 -10.34 -10.92 4.97
N ASP A 558 -9.88 -9.75 4.53
CA ASP A 558 -9.46 -9.51 3.15
C ASP A 558 -8.34 -10.46 2.71
N SER A 559 -7.36 -10.75 3.58
CA SER A 559 -6.19 -11.55 3.21
C SER A 559 -6.58 -12.96 2.81
N LEU A 560 -7.53 -13.58 3.52
CA LEU A 560 -8.01 -14.93 3.18
C LEU A 560 -8.90 -14.91 1.94
N ARG A 561 -9.70 -13.85 1.78
CA ARG A 561 -10.46 -13.62 0.55
C ARG A 561 -9.50 -13.58 -0.65
N PHE A 562 -8.41 -12.81 -0.57
CA PHE A 562 -7.40 -12.73 -1.63
C PHE A 562 -6.68 -14.08 -1.84
N ALA A 563 -6.25 -14.73 -0.76
CA ALA A 563 -5.57 -16.02 -0.82
C ALA A 563 -6.43 -17.12 -1.48
N SER A 564 -7.76 -17.05 -1.32
CA SER A 564 -8.71 -17.98 -1.93
C SER A 564 -9.01 -17.70 -3.41
N GLY A 565 -8.40 -16.68 -4.01
CA GLY A 565 -8.77 -16.19 -5.34
C GLY A 565 -10.18 -15.60 -5.35
N MET A 566 -10.56 -14.92 -4.26
CA MET A 566 -11.86 -14.25 -4.07
C MET A 566 -13.06 -15.20 -4.03
N GLN A 567 -12.82 -16.49 -3.77
CA GLN A 567 -13.87 -17.48 -3.57
C GLN A 567 -14.55 -17.33 -2.20
N PHE A 568 -13.78 -17.00 -1.16
CA PHE A 568 -14.33 -16.66 0.14
C PHE A 568 -14.72 -15.19 0.20
N GLN A 569 -15.77 -14.89 0.96
CA GLN A 569 -16.28 -13.54 1.11
C GLN A 569 -15.83 -12.94 2.43
N SER A 570 -15.61 -11.62 2.46
CA SER A 570 -15.44 -10.88 3.71
C SER A 570 -16.73 -10.10 3.99
N CYS A 571 -17.17 -10.06 5.25
CA CYS A 571 -18.38 -9.32 5.60
C CYS A 571 -18.05 -7.90 6.05
N ILE A 572 -18.84 -6.94 5.54
CA ILE A 572 -18.80 -5.57 6.02
C ILE A 572 -19.45 -5.55 7.39
N HIS A 573 -18.81 -4.96 8.38
CA HIS A 573 -19.31 -4.92 9.74
C HIS A 573 -19.02 -3.59 10.42
N ARG A 574 -19.80 -3.29 11.46
CA ARG A 574 -19.64 -2.11 12.32
C ARG A 574 -20.06 -2.45 13.74
N VAL A 575 -19.74 -1.59 14.69
CA VAL A 575 -20.27 -1.69 16.05
C VAL A 575 -21.06 -0.43 16.39
N VAL A 576 -22.30 -0.62 16.84
CA VAL A 576 -23.19 0.44 17.32
C VAL A 576 -23.61 0.14 18.76
N PRO A 577 -23.86 1.17 19.60
CA PRO A 577 -24.48 0.95 20.90
C PRO A 577 -25.87 0.33 20.74
N PHE A 578 -26.06 -0.90 21.23
CA PHE A 578 -27.38 -1.54 21.27
C PHE A 578 -28.21 -0.94 22.40
N ASP A 579 -27.65 -0.98 23.61
CA ASP A 579 -28.08 -0.18 24.77
C ASP A 579 -27.06 0.96 24.99
N PRO A 580 -27.46 2.24 24.87
CA PRO A 580 -26.54 3.37 25.04
C PRO A 580 -26.03 3.54 26.48
N ALA A 581 -26.64 2.89 27.47
CA ALA A 581 -26.22 2.94 28.87
C ALA A 581 -25.26 1.80 29.25
N GLU A 582 -25.07 0.81 28.38
CA GLU A 582 -24.30 -0.39 28.67
C GLU A 582 -22.82 -0.27 28.27
N HIS A 583 -21.92 -0.79 29.11
CA HIS A 583 -20.53 -1.05 28.72
C HIS A 583 -20.46 -2.32 27.87
N ARG A 584 -19.89 -2.22 26.67
CA ARG A 584 -19.66 -3.38 25.80
C ARG A 584 -18.18 -3.74 25.74
N TYR A 585 -17.90 -5.02 25.86
CA TYR A 585 -16.57 -5.59 25.93
C TYR A 585 -16.40 -6.63 24.83
N SER A 586 -15.34 -6.50 24.02
CA SER A 586 -15.04 -7.53 23.02
C SER A 586 -13.56 -7.83 22.91
N ILE A 587 -13.25 -9.12 22.76
CA ILE A 587 -11.90 -9.63 22.52
C ILE A 587 -11.85 -10.10 21.07
N ALA A 588 -11.01 -9.46 20.26
CA ALA A 588 -10.81 -9.80 18.86
C ALA A 588 -9.39 -10.30 18.65
N TYR A 589 -9.24 -11.50 18.10
CA TYR A 589 -7.95 -11.99 17.63
C TYR A 589 -7.90 -11.92 16.11
N PHE A 590 -7.00 -11.08 15.60
CA PHE A 590 -6.79 -10.90 14.17
C PHE A 590 -5.63 -11.79 13.74
N LEU A 591 -5.94 -12.97 13.19
CA LEU A 591 -4.92 -13.82 12.58
C LEU A 591 -4.52 -13.21 11.24
N ARG A 592 -3.23 -12.92 11.05
CA ARG A 592 -2.69 -12.33 9.81
C ARG A 592 -1.59 -13.21 9.27
N ALA A 593 -1.53 -13.30 7.94
CA ALA A 593 -0.46 -13.98 7.24
C ALA A 593 0.88 -13.28 7.48
N GLU A 594 1.98 -14.00 7.24
CA GLU A 594 3.33 -13.45 7.31
C GLU A 594 3.46 -12.21 6.42
N ASP A 595 4.20 -11.20 6.88
CA ASP A 595 4.22 -9.87 6.23
C ASP A 595 4.63 -9.91 4.74
N ASP A 596 5.42 -10.91 4.34
CA ASP A 596 5.89 -11.13 2.97
C ASP A 596 5.02 -12.10 2.15
N THR A 597 3.93 -12.61 2.72
CA THR A 597 2.96 -13.44 1.98
C THR A 597 2.31 -12.60 0.89
N MET A 598 2.43 -13.03 -0.37
CA MET A 598 1.91 -12.32 -1.53
C MET A 598 0.49 -12.78 -1.89
N PHE A 599 -0.39 -11.82 -2.19
CA PHE A 599 -1.72 -12.07 -2.74
C PHE A 599 -1.98 -11.18 -3.95
N ILE A 600 -3.02 -11.50 -4.72
CA ILE A 600 -3.64 -10.57 -5.66
C ILE A 600 -4.84 -9.96 -4.93
N ASP A 601 -4.92 -8.64 -4.84
CA ASP A 601 -6.05 -7.97 -4.20
C ASP A 601 -7.27 -7.80 -5.13
N SER A 602 -8.33 -7.18 -4.61
CA SER A 602 -9.56 -6.93 -5.36
C SER A 602 -9.42 -6.04 -6.60
N GLU A 603 -8.30 -5.34 -6.75
CA GLU A 603 -8.00 -4.49 -7.91
C GLU A 603 -7.01 -5.17 -8.89
N GLY A 604 -6.63 -6.42 -8.62
CA GLY A 604 -5.66 -7.15 -9.43
C GLY A 604 -4.20 -6.81 -9.10
N ARG A 605 -3.93 -6.09 -8.00
CA ARG A 605 -2.57 -5.72 -7.59
C ARG A 605 -1.92 -6.90 -6.86
N ALA A 606 -0.69 -7.22 -7.22
CA ALA A 606 0.16 -8.09 -6.39
C ALA A 606 0.63 -7.30 -5.17
N ILE A 607 0.24 -7.73 -3.98
CA ILE A 607 0.51 -7.04 -2.71
C ILE A 607 0.85 -8.04 -1.60
N THR A 608 1.81 -7.68 -0.73
CA THR A 608 2.09 -8.52 0.45
C THR A 608 1.07 -8.26 1.56
N ALA A 609 0.91 -9.23 2.47
CA ALA A 609 0.06 -9.09 3.65
C ALA A 609 0.42 -7.85 4.49
N GLY A 610 1.71 -7.58 4.68
CA GLY A 610 2.19 -6.40 5.39
C GLY A 610 1.87 -5.09 4.66
N GLN A 611 1.99 -5.06 3.33
CA GLN A 611 1.65 -3.89 2.53
C GLN A 611 0.15 -3.59 2.55
N TRP A 612 -0.69 -4.61 2.33
CA TRP A 612 -2.15 -4.45 2.42
C TRP A 612 -2.56 -3.95 3.79
N HIS A 613 -1.95 -4.51 4.85
CA HIS A 613 -2.18 -4.09 6.21
C HIS A 613 -1.87 -2.59 6.41
N ASP A 614 -0.70 -2.12 5.99
CA ASP A 614 -0.29 -0.73 6.21
C ASP A 614 -1.11 0.26 5.37
N GLU A 615 -1.40 -0.06 4.10
CA GLU A 615 -2.26 0.76 3.22
C GLU A 615 -3.66 0.92 3.81
N LYS A 616 -4.28 -0.20 4.19
CA LYS A 616 -5.63 -0.19 4.73
C LYS A 616 -5.68 0.47 6.11
N PHE A 617 -4.74 0.17 7.01
CA PHE A 617 -4.67 0.82 8.32
C PHE A 617 -4.52 2.34 8.21
N LYS A 618 -3.73 2.82 7.24
CA LYS A 618 -3.64 4.26 6.96
C LYS A 618 -4.99 4.82 6.53
N ALA A 619 -5.69 4.17 5.58
CA ALA A 619 -7.01 4.60 5.17
C ALA A 619 -8.02 4.67 6.33
N PHE A 620 -7.89 3.81 7.35
CA PHE A 620 -8.72 3.89 8.58
C PHE A 620 -8.38 5.05 9.51
N THR A 621 -7.13 5.48 9.54
CA THR A 621 -6.63 6.49 10.49
C THR A 621 -6.58 7.90 9.88
N ASP A 622 -6.63 7.99 8.56
CA ASP A 622 -6.73 9.25 7.84
C ASP A 622 -8.04 10.00 8.20
N PRO A 623 -8.05 11.36 8.19
CA PRO A 623 -9.27 12.15 8.42
C PRO A 623 -10.39 11.79 7.44
N GLU A 624 -11.66 11.98 7.84
CA GLU A 624 -12.85 11.62 7.03
C GLU A 624 -12.81 12.15 5.58
N VAL A 625 -12.31 13.38 5.38
CA VAL A 625 -12.14 13.98 4.05
C VAL A 625 -11.21 13.14 3.16
N TRP A 626 -10.18 12.53 3.74
CA TRP A 626 -9.19 11.73 3.03
C TRP A 626 -9.67 10.28 2.88
N GLN A 627 -10.43 9.75 3.85
CA GLN A 627 -11.12 8.46 3.71
C GLN A 627 -12.09 8.47 2.53
N ALA A 628 -12.79 9.59 2.31
CA ALA A 628 -13.69 9.77 1.16
C ALA A 628 -12.96 9.77 -0.19
N MET A 629 -11.65 10.08 -0.20
CA MET A 629 -10.81 10.06 -1.40
C MET A 629 -10.09 8.71 -1.61
N ALA A 630 -10.05 7.85 -0.59
CA ALA A 630 -9.47 6.52 -0.71
C ALA A 630 -10.35 5.64 -1.61
N PRO A 631 -9.77 4.72 -2.40
CA PRO A 631 -10.55 3.73 -3.13
C PRO A 631 -11.51 2.99 -2.18
N LYS A 632 -12.80 2.87 -2.53
CA LYS A 632 -13.79 2.16 -1.69
C LYS A 632 -13.38 0.71 -1.42
N SER A 633 -12.68 0.11 -2.38
CA SER A 633 -12.01 -1.18 -2.28
C SER A 633 -11.04 -1.28 -1.10
N MET A 634 -10.43 -0.19 -0.66
CA MET A 634 -9.49 -0.16 0.46
C MET A 634 -10.20 -0.34 1.81
N ILE A 635 -11.25 0.43 2.09
CA ILE A 635 -11.98 0.34 3.37
C ILE A 635 -12.80 -0.95 3.46
N LEU A 636 -13.36 -1.40 2.33
CA LEU A 636 -14.29 -2.53 2.27
C LEU A 636 -13.68 -3.81 1.67
N GLY A 637 -12.36 -3.85 1.44
CA GLY A 637 -11.70 -5.05 0.91
C GLY A 637 -12.12 -5.45 -0.51
N GLY A 638 -12.70 -4.52 -1.27
CA GLY A 638 -13.31 -4.76 -2.57
C GLY A 638 -14.75 -5.28 -2.52
N MET A 639 -15.35 -5.35 -1.34
CA MET A 639 -16.78 -5.62 -1.19
C MET A 639 -17.59 -4.41 -1.65
N LYS A 640 -18.64 -4.67 -2.43
CA LYS A 640 -19.55 -3.62 -2.94
C LYS A 640 -20.64 -3.33 -1.91
N GLU A 641 -21.02 -2.06 -1.83
CA GLU A 641 -22.23 -1.61 -1.14
C GLU A 641 -23.26 -1.25 -2.20
N ASP A 642 -24.38 -1.99 -2.27
CA ASP A 642 -25.54 -1.50 -3.01
C ASP A 642 -26.50 -0.82 -2.02
N GLY A 643 -26.77 0.47 -2.21
CA GLY A 643 -27.63 1.28 -1.32
C GLY A 643 -26.90 1.98 -0.17
N GLU A 644 -27.53 3.03 0.36
CA GLU A 644 -27.03 3.80 1.51
C GLU A 644 -27.62 3.29 2.83
N ASP A 645 -26.80 3.28 3.90
CA ASP A 645 -27.31 3.03 5.24
C ASP A 645 -28.18 4.20 5.69
N ALA A 646 -29.32 3.91 6.34
CA ALA A 646 -30.11 4.97 6.96
C ALA A 646 -29.24 5.72 7.99
N PRO A 647 -29.26 7.07 8.02
CA PRO A 647 -28.48 7.84 8.98
C PRO A 647 -28.80 7.41 10.41
N ILE A 648 -27.76 7.24 11.23
CA ILE A 648 -27.97 6.95 12.65
C ILE A 648 -28.21 8.27 13.39
N THR A 649 -29.47 8.63 13.57
CA THR A 649 -29.91 9.83 14.29
C THR A 649 -30.32 9.48 15.72
N GLY A 650 -29.88 10.26 16.72
CA GLY A 650 -30.43 10.20 18.08
C GLY A 650 -29.58 9.52 19.16
N LEU A 651 -28.37 9.04 18.84
CA LEU A 651 -27.45 8.40 19.80
C LEU A 651 -26.94 9.30 20.94
N GLY A 652 -27.12 10.63 20.84
CA GLY A 652 -26.59 11.61 21.79
C GLY A 652 -27.58 12.17 22.82
N ARG A 653 -28.83 11.67 22.90
CA ARG A 653 -29.79 12.11 23.91
C ARG A 653 -30.25 10.94 24.75
N ALA A 654 -29.54 10.69 25.86
CA ALA A 654 -30.19 10.07 27.00
C ALA A 654 -31.33 11.00 27.43
N ALA A 655 -32.59 10.58 27.26
CA ALA A 655 -33.67 11.22 27.98
C ALA A 655 -33.39 10.97 29.48
N PRO A 656 -33.40 11.98 30.35
CA PRO A 656 -33.22 11.75 31.77
C PRO A 656 -34.37 10.86 32.25
N THR A 657 -34.07 9.60 32.54
CA THR A 657 -34.97 8.74 33.28
C THR A 657 -35.11 9.37 34.66
N GLN A 658 -36.23 10.08 34.88
CA GLN A 658 -36.65 10.45 36.22
C GLN A 658 -36.83 9.15 37.00
N THR A 659 -35.84 8.84 37.84
CA THR A 659 -35.99 7.88 38.93
C THR A 659 -36.97 8.50 39.92
N ALA A 660 -38.25 8.18 39.74
CA ALA A 660 -39.25 8.35 40.78
C ALA A 660 -38.86 7.43 41.94
N VAL A 661 -38.19 8.00 42.95
CA VAL A 661 -38.05 7.40 44.27
C VAL A 661 -39.45 7.28 44.86
N PRO A 662 -39.97 6.07 45.18
CA PRO A 662 -41.19 5.98 45.95
C PRO A 662 -40.87 6.46 47.36
N ALA A 663 -41.50 7.55 47.77
CA ALA A 663 -41.48 8.03 49.14
C ALA A 663 -41.97 6.90 50.07
N LYS A 664 -41.11 6.51 51.02
CA LYS A 664 -41.55 5.77 52.20
C LYS A 664 -42.50 6.67 52.99
N ALA A 665 -43.73 6.22 53.15
CA ALA A 665 -44.58 6.54 54.29
C ALA A 665 -44.74 5.26 55.12
#